data_AF-A0AAE0G155-F1
#
_entry.id   AF-A0AAE0G155-F1
#
_cell.length_a   1.000
_cell.length_b   1.000
_cell.length_c   1.000
_cell.angle_alpha   90.00
_cell.angle_beta   90.00
_cell.angle_gamma   90.00
#
_symmetry.space_group_name_H-M   'P 1'
#
loop_
_entity.id
_entity.type
_entity.pdbx_description
1 polymer ?
#
loop_
_entity_poly.entity_id
_entity_poly.type
_entity_poly.pdbx_seq_one_letter_code
_entity_poly.pdbx_strand_id
1 'polypeptide(L)'
;MGGIGGVPFVGKTGFMAFSNHVPDNGNVLILFGPHIAISESGELGKYLRQGQSKESTACGAVLAAYNSCCSGSLDFAFDESDMQQCWLRSSVAKAMPKIQAAEEPISALVHAAYESIKEEMMTIVNTDFGSGKLVLIGGVQINMPAPFEDHFQPLMFQVCNPQEKPTATNGTDLLQHFMHQPPAPRGWSEQCLDCDSRPLTRMENGNTSPTSTSEHLDTFAWLNWSPKPTTPCCNTLLRCFPGALPGTAVLRRMLVALEPLGFTPENTIYGQSICPDEINNEKGNLSSLMAEHWGECFPMGGIGGVPFVGKTGFMAFSHHVPDNGNVLILFGPHIAISESGELGKYLRQGQSKESTACGAVLAALNSCCAGNLFPFDESDMQQCWLRNSVTKAMPKIQAAEEPISALIHATYESIKEEMMTIVNTDFGSGKLVLIGGVQINMPAPFEDHFQPLMFQVCNPQEKPTATNGTDLLQYLICQPPVPRRWSEHCSDCDSRQMSSELKPERLDTFAWLNWSPKPSTPCCNTLLRCFPGALPGTATLRRMLVALEPLGFTPENTIYGQSICPDEINNEKGNLSSLMAEHWGECFPMGGIGGVPFVGKTGFMAFSNHVPDNGNVLILFGPHIAISESGELGKYLRQGQSKESTACGAVLAAYNSCCSGSLDFAFDESDMQQCWLRSSVAKAMPKIQAAEEPISALVHAAYESIKEEMMTIVNTDFGSGKLVLIGGVQINMPAPFEDHFQPLMFQVCNPQEKPTATNGTDLLQHFMHQPPAPRGWSEQCLDCDSRLLTRMENGNTSPTSTSEHLDTFAWLNWSPKPTTPCCNTLLRCFPGVLPGTAVLRRMLVALEPLGFTPENTIYGQSICPDEINNEKGNLSSLMAEHWGECFPMGGIGGVPFVGKTGFMAFSNHVPDNGNVLILFGPHIAISESGELGKYLRQGQSKESTACGAVLAAYNSCCSGSLDFAFDESDMQQCWLRNSVTKALPKIQAAEEPISALIHATYESIKEQMFTIVNTDFGSGKLVLIGGVQINMPAPFEDHFQPLMFQVASEDHATVDLLSQLKV
;
A
#
# COMPACT_ATOMS: atom_id res chain seq x y z
N MET A 1 -17.31 -12.86 -6.64
CA MET A 1 -18.47 -13.72 -6.98
C MET A 1 -19.61 -12.98 -7.67
N GLY A 2 -19.96 -11.76 -7.28
CA GLY A 2 -21.00 -10.99 -7.99
C GLY A 2 -20.64 -10.74 -9.45
N GLY A 3 -21.63 -10.83 -10.33
CA GLY A 3 -21.63 -10.22 -11.66
C GLY A 3 -22.54 -8.99 -11.68
N ILE A 4 -23.17 -8.73 -12.82
CA ILE A 4 -24.04 -7.56 -13.02
C ILE A 4 -25.09 -7.41 -11.91
N GLY A 5 -25.22 -6.18 -11.40
CA GLY A 5 -26.21 -5.81 -10.39
C GLY A 5 -26.01 -6.45 -9.01
N GLY A 6 -24.91 -7.19 -8.78
CA GLY A 6 -24.65 -7.91 -7.52
C GLY A 6 -25.12 -9.37 -7.50
N VAL A 7 -25.64 -9.89 -8.62
CA VAL A 7 -26.14 -11.27 -8.72
C VAL A 7 -24.98 -12.29 -8.78
N PRO A 8 -25.03 -13.43 -8.06
CA PRO A 8 -23.95 -14.43 -8.02
C PRO A 8 -23.87 -15.33 -9.28
N PHE A 9 -23.81 -14.73 -10.48
CA PHE A 9 -23.85 -15.45 -11.77
C PHE A 9 -22.73 -16.48 -12.02
N VAL A 10 -21.70 -16.56 -11.16
CA VAL A 10 -20.70 -17.64 -11.18
C VAL A 10 -21.31 -19.03 -10.97
N GLY A 11 -22.52 -19.10 -10.39
CA GLY A 11 -23.34 -20.30 -10.36
C GLY A 11 -22.79 -21.44 -9.48
N LYS A 12 -23.44 -22.60 -9.57
CA LYS A 12 -23.10 -23.80 -8.78
C LYS A 12 -21.67 -24.27 -9.04
N THR A 13 -21.20 -24.26 -10.28
CA THR A 13 -19.81 -24.66 -10.60
C THR A 13 -18.79 -23.64 -10.10
N GLY A 14 -19.07 -22.34 -10.19
CA GLY A 14 -18.19 -21.31 -9.64
C GLY A 14 -18.12 -21.34 -8.10
N PHE A 15 -19.24 -21.58 -7.42
CA PHE A 15 -19.25 -21.80 -5.98
C PHE A 15 -18.53 -23.10 -5.58
N MET A 16 -18.69 -24.18 -6.35
CA MET A 16 -17.95 -25.42 -6.14
C MET A 16 -16.45 -25.24 -6.36
N ALA A 17 -16.02 -24.44 -7.35
CA ALA A 17 -14.61 -24.10 -7.53
C ALA A 17 -14.06 -23.42 -6.27
N PHE A 18 -14.65 -22.28 -5.88
CA PHE A 18 -14.31 -21.56 -4.64
C PHE A 18 -14.37 -22.44 -3.37
N SER A 19 -15.31 -23.39 -3.28
CA SER A 19 -15.39 -24.35 -2.17
C SER A 19 -14.17 -25.27 -2.07
N ASN A 20 -13.52 -25.57 -3.20
CA ASN A 20 -12.24 -26.29 -3.24
C ASN A 20 -11.03 -25.40 -2.94
N HIS A 21 -11.21 -24.10 -2.70
CA HIS A 21 -10.15 -23.14 -2.37
C HIS A 21 -10.11 -22.80 -0.87
N VAL A 22 -11.14 -23.19 -0.11
CA VAL A 22 -11.20 -22.99 1.34
C VAL A 22 -10.01 -23.67 2.02
N PRO A 23 -9.33 -23.02 2.99
CA PRO A 23 -8.26 -23.64 3.78
C PRO A 23 -8.73 -24.88 4.56
N ASP A 24 -7.79 -25.72 4.98
CA ASP A 24 -8.09 -26.92 5.78
C ASP A 24 -8.73 -26.53 7.14
N ASN A 25 -10.06 -26.72 7.26
CA ASN A 25 -10.94 -26.25 8.36
C ASN A 25 -11.27 -24.74 8.36
N GLY A 26 -11.04 -24.04 7.25
CA GLY A 26 -11.37 -22.62 7.07
C GLY A 26 -12.87 -22.33 7.04
N ASN A 27 -13.27 -21.11 7.43
CA ASN A 27 -14.64 -20.62 7.33
C ASN A 27 -14.83 -19.83 6.02
N VAL A 28 -16.06 -19.77 5.52
CA VAL A 28 -16.43 -18.96 4.35
C VAL A 28 -17.24 -17.73 4.78
N LEU A 29 -16.88 -16.56 4.26
CA LEU A 29 -17.64 -15.31 4.38
C LEU A 29 -18.08 -14.85 2.99
N ILE A 30 -19.35 -14.49 2.83
CA ILE A 30 -19.91 -13.94 1.59
C ILE A 30 -20.69 -12.66 1.90
N LEU A 31 -20.20 -11.54 1.38
CA LEU A 31 -20.94 -10.29 1.27
C LEU A 31 -21.65 -10.26 -0.09
N PHE A 32 -22.94 -9.92 -0.13
CA PHE A 32 -23.69 -9.80 -1.38
C PHE A 32 -24.79 -8.75 -1.32
N GLY A 33 -25.13 -8.19 -2.48
CA GLY A 33 -26.17 -7.18 -2.61
C GLY A 33 -26.04 -6.34 -3.88
N PRO A 34 -27.11 -5.64 -4.29
CA PRO A 34 -27.00 -4.56 -5.26
C PRO A 34 -26.44 -3.30 -4.58
N HIS A 35 -26.13 -2.30 -5.39
CA HIS A 35 -25.76 -0.97 -4.93
C HIS A 35 -26.66 0.12 -5.53
N ILE A 36 -26.70 1.26 -4.84
CA ILE A 36 -27.33 2.53 -5.24
C ILE A 36 -26.36 3.66 -4.85
N ALA A 37 -26.61 4.88 -5.32
CA ALA A 37 -25.92 6.06 -4.79
C ALA A 37 -26.91 7.20 -4.53
N ILE A 38 -26.46 8.20 -3.78
CA ILE A 38 -27.15 9.47 -3.57
C ILE A 38 -26.23 10.58 -4.09
N SER A 39 -26.73 11.49 -4.93
CA SER A 39 -25.92 12.63 -5.38
C SER A 39 -25.89 13.79 -4.38
N GLU A 40 -25.03 14.79 -4.61
CA GLU A 40 -24.96 16.01 -3.76
C GLU A 40 -26.31 16.76 -3.69
N SER A 41 -27.15 16.64 -4.72
CA SER A 41 -28.49 17.22 -4.76
C SER A 41 -29.57 16.35 -4.10
N GLY A 42 -29.22 15.12 -3.68
CA GLY A 42 -30.12 14.15 -3.07
C GLY A 42 -30.83 13.20 -4.05
N GLU A 43 -30.46 13.17 -5.33
CA GLU A 43 -31.09 12.28 -6.32
C GLU A 43 -30.65 10.82 -6.13
N LEU A 44 -31.61 9.90 -6.01
CA LEU A 44 -31.38 8.47 -5.84
C LEU A 44 -30.98 7.79 -7.16
N GLY A 45 -29.88 7.04 -7.13
CA GLY A 45 -29.33 6.31 -8.28
C GLY A 45 -28.34 7.12 -9.13
N LYS A 46 -27.97 8.33 -8.68
CA LYS A 46 -27.03 9.24 -9.35
C LYS A 46 -25.71 9.37 -8.59
N TYR A 47 -24.63 9.58 -9.33
CA TYR A 47 -23.30 9.82 -8.76
C TYR A 47 -22.44 10.71 -9.66
N LEU A 48 -21.72 11.66 -9.07
CA LEU A 48 -20.68 12.42 -9.78
C LEU A 48 -19.34 11.70 -9.59
N ARG A 49 -18.77 11.15 -10.67
CA ARG A 49 -17.49 10.43 -10.62
C ARG A 49 -16.32 11.39 -10.80
N GLN A 50 -15.17 11.04 -10.23
CA GLN A 50 -13.91 11.73 -10.48
C GLN A 50 -13.65 11.81 -11.99
N GLY A 51 -13.28 13.00 -12.47
CA GLY A 51 -13.03 13.26 -13.89
C GLY A 51 -14.29 13.49 -14.76
N GLN A 52 -15.52 13.39 -14.23
CA GLN A 52 -16.75 13.69 -14.97
C GLN A 52 -17.32 15.08 -14.63
N SER A 53 -17.87 15.81 -15.60
CA SER A 53 -18.56 17.10 -15.35
C SER A 53 -20.05 16.98 -15.01
N LYS A 54 -20.60 15.75 -14.98
CA LYS A 54 -22.04 15.47 -14.82
C LYS A 54 -22.27 14.16 -14.06
N GLU A 55 -23.41 14.08 -13.38
CA GLU A 55 -23.84 12.87 -12.66
C GLU A 55 -24.21 11.71 -13.61
N SER A 56 -23.45 10.62 -13.54
CA SER A 56 -23.75 9.34 -14.20
C SER A 56 -24.64 8.45 -13.32
N THR A 57 -25.10 7.31 -13.85
CA THR A 57 -25.93 6.36 -13.08
C THR A 57 -25.06 5.46 -12.20
N ALA A 58 -25.48 5.25 -10.95
CA ALA A 58 -24.78 4.40 -10.00
C ALA A 58 -24.76 2.93 -10.43
N CYS A 59 -25.94 2.29 -10.46
CA CYS A 59 -26.11 0.89 -10.88
C CYS A 59 -26.77 0.82 -12.27
N GLY A 60 -25.99 1.11 -13.31
CA GLY A 60 -26.47 1.24 -14.69
C GLY A 60 -27.24 0.00 -15.20
N ALA A 61 -26.87 -1.21 -14.77
CA ALA A 61 -27.51 -2.45 -15.22
C ALA A 61 -28.91 -2.69 -14.60
N VAL A 62 -29.09 -2.46 -13.29
CA VAL A 62 -30.42 -2.56 -12.64
C VAL A 62 -31.37 -1.50 -13.19
N LEU A 63 -30.87 -0.27 -13.44
CA LEU A 63 -31.61 0.80 -14.08
C LEU A 63 -31.95 0.48 -15.55
N ALA A 64 -31.02 -0.11 -16.32
CA ALA A 64 -31.28 -0.57 -17.68
C ALA A 64 -32.34 -1.69 -17.73
N ALA A 65 -32.38 -2.58 -16.72
CA ALA A 65 -33.41 -3.61 -16.60
C ALA A 65 -34.79 -2.98 -16.36
N TYR A 66 -34.89 -2.05 -15.41
CA TYR A 66 -36.11 -1.28 -15.14
C TYR A 66 -36.60 -0.49 -16.36
N ASN A 67 -35.70 0.25 -17.01
CA ASN A 67 -36.01 1.05 -18.20
C ASN A 67 -36.49 0.17 -19.37
N SER A 68 -35.90 -1.01 -19.57
CA SER A 68 -36.36 -2.00 -20.54
C SER A 68 -37.81 -2.42 -20.24
N CYS A 69 -38.14 -2.74 -18.99
CA CYS A 69 -39.50 -3.10 -18.59
C CYS A 69 -40.49 -1.93 -18.76
N CYS A 70 -40.10 -0.70 -18.41
CA CYS A 70 -40.92 0.50 -18.59
C CYS A 70 -41.18 0.86 -20.06
N SER A 71 -40.26 0.53 -20.98
CA SER A 71 -40.40 0.80 -22.41
C SER A 71 -41.47 -0.05 -23.14
N GLY A 72 -41.96 -1.12 -22.49
CA GLY A 72 -42.87 -2.10 -23.11
C GLY A 72 -42.18 -3.11 -24.04
N SER A 73 -40.85 -3.09 -24.15
CA SER A 73 -40.06 -4.06 -24.91
C SER A 73 -40.01 -5.43 -24.21
N LEU A 74 -41.10 -6.18 -24.33
CA LEU A 74 -41.28 -7.54 -23.78
C LEU A 74 -40.78 -8.65 -24.75
N ASP A 75 -39.93 -8.31 -25.71
CA ASP A 75 -39.30 -9.31 -26.58
C ASP A 75 -38.10 -9.95 -25.87
N PHE A 76 -38.38 -10.99 -25.08
CA PHE A 76 -37.39 -11.71 -24.24
C PHE A 76 -36.48 -12.64 -25.06
N ALA A 77 -35.99 -12.17 -26.22
CA ALA A 77 -34.97 -12.85 -26.99
C ALA A 77 -33.68 -12.97 -26.15
N PHE A 78 -33.21 -14.21 -25.96
CA PHE A 78 -31.98 -14.48 -25.22
C PHE A 78 -30.76 -14.06 -26.04
N ASP A 79 -30.06 -13.01 -25.60
CA ASP A 79 -28.76 -12.62 -26.15
C ASP A 79 -27.66 -13.33 -25.35
N GLU A 80 -26.99 -14.31 -25.97
CA GLU A 80 -25.85 -15.04 -25.38
C GLU A 80 -24.69 -14.08 -24.98
N SER A 81 -24.59 -12.91 -25.61
CA SER A 81 -23.61 -11.87 -25.30
C SER A 81 -24.07 -10.82 -24.27
N ASP A 82 -25.25 -10.98 -23.67
CA ASP A 82 -25.78 -10.12 -22.59
C ASP A 82 -26.59 -10.96 -21.55
N MET A 83 -26.25 -12.24 -21.39
CA MET A 83 -27.06 -13.25 -20.68
C MET A 83 -27.39 -12.88 -19.22
N GLN A 84 -26.45 -12.25 -18.51
CA GLN A 84 -26.66 -11.76 -17.14
C GLN A 84 -27.77 -10.71 -17.08
N GLN A 85 -27.81 -9.82 -18.07
CA GLN A 85 -28.84 -8.79 -18.17
C GLN A 85 -30.19 -9.36 -18.63
N CYS A 86 -30.21 -10.43 -19.44
CA CYS A 86 -31.45 -11.14 -19.77
C CYS A 86 -32.12 -11.73 -18.51
N TRP A 87 -31.34 -12.31 -17.59
CA TRP A 87 -31.84 -12.76 -16.28
C TRP A 87 -32.31 -11.56 -15.43
N LEU A 88 -31.52 -10.50 -15.33
CA LEU A 88 -31.85 -9.34 -14.48
C LEU A 88 -33.11 -8.61 -14.96
N ARG A 89 -33.28 -8.42 -16.29
CA ARG A 89 -34.55 -7.94 -16.90
C ARG A 89 -35.73 -8.83 -16.49
N SER A 90 -35.55 -10.15 -16.55
CA SER A 90 -36.60 -11.13 -16.24
C SER A 90 -36.97 -11.15 -14.74
N SER A 91 -36.01 -10.93 -13.84
CA SER A 91 -36.26 -10.83 -12.40
C SER A 91 -36.87 -9.49 -12.00
N VAL A 92 -36.41 -8.37 -12.55
CA VAL A 92 -37.04 -7.05 -12.35
C VAL A 92 -38.47 -7.04 -12.88
N ALA A 93 -38.74 -7.66 -14.02
CA ALA A 93 -40.10 -7.78 -14.61
C ALA A 93 -41.12 -8.39 -13.64
N LYS A 94 -40.74 -9.39 -12.84
CA LYS A 94 -41.60 -10.02 -11.81
C LYS A 94 -42.00 -9.04 -10.70
N ALA A 95 -41.15 -8.05 -10.41
CA ALA A 95 -41.34 -7.07 -9.34
C ALA A 95 -41.99 -5.75 -9.79
N MET A 96 -42.05 -5.46 -11.09
CA MET A 96 -42.54 -4.18 -11.64
C MET A 96 -43.86 -3.66 -11.03
N PRO A 97 -44.91 -4.48 -10.79
CA PRO A 97 -46.15 -3.98 -10.18
C PRO A 97 -45.99 -3.46 -8.74
N LYS A 98 -44.97 -3.92 -8.00
CA LYS A 98 -44.62 -3.37 -6.68
C LYS A 98 -43.79 -2.10 -6.82
N ILE A 99 -42.81 -2.10 -7.73
CA ILE A 99 -41.89 -0.98 -7.96
C ILE A 99 -42.67 0.26 -8.45
N GLN A 100 -43.62 0.08 -9.37
CA GLN A 100 -44.48 1.16 -9.90
C GLN A 100 -45.54 1.66 -8.91
N ALA A 101 -45.75 0.96 -7.79
CA ALA A 101 -46.69 1.32 -6.74
C ALA A 101 -46.01 1.93 -5.49
N ALA A 102 -44.68 2.03 -5.50
CA ALA A 102 -43.91 2.63 -4.42
C ALA A 102 -43.85 4.17 -4.56
N GLU A 103 -43.78 4.86 -3.42
CA GLU A 103 -43.53 6.31 -3.36
C GLU A 103 -42.13 6.67 -3.86
N GLU A 104 -41.15 5.79 -3.63
CA GLU A 104 -39.77 5.88 -4.13
C GLU A 104 -39.41 4.68 -5.03
N PRO A 105 -39.71 4.73 -6.35
CA PRO A 105 -39.53 3.60 -7.26
C PRO A 105 -38.08 3.11 -7.37
N ILE A 106 -37.08 4.00 -7.28
CA ILE A 106 -35.65 3.60 -7.39
C ILE A 106 -35.20 2.83 -6.14
N SER A 107 -35.64 3.25 -4.95
CA SER A 107 -35.39 2.50 -3.72
C SER A 107 -36.09 1.13 -3.75
N ALA A 108 -37.35 1.08 -4.21
CA ALA A 108 -38.10 -0.16 -4.35
C ALA A 108 -37.50 -1.12 -5.40
N LEU A 109 -36.96 -0.60 -6.49
CA LEU A 109 -36.23 -1.35 -7.51
C LEU A 109 -34.98 -2.02 -6.94
N VAL A 110 -34.17 -1.31 -6.17
CA VAL A 110 -32.94 -1.86 -5.58
C VAL A 110 -33.25 -2.90 -4.50
N HIS A 111 -34.28 -2.70 -3.67
CA HIS A 111 -34.75 -3.73 -2.74
C HIS A 111 -35.31 -4.97 -3.47
N ALA A 112 -36.00 -4.79 -4.61
CA ALA A 112 -36.47 -5.92 -5.42
C ALA A 112 -35.32 -6.69 -6.12
N ALA A 113 -34.26 -5.98 -6.52
CA ALA A 113 -33.02 -6.60 -7.00
C ALA A 113 -32.36 -7.41 -5.87
N TYR A 114 -32.24 -6.85 -4.66
CA TYR A 114 -31.71 -7.57 -3.49
C TYR A 114 -32.47 -8.87 -3.20
N GLU A 115 -33.80 -8.84 -3.16
CA GLU A 115 -34.59 -10.06 -2.94
C GLU A 115 -34.32 -11.13 -4.01
N SER A 116 -34.19 -10.72 -5.28
CA SER A 116 -33.86 -11.62 -6.40
C SER A 116 -32.44 -12.22 -6.28
N ILE A 117 -31.47 -11.39 -5.89
CA ILE A 117 -30.06 -11.80 -5.65
C ILE A 117 -29.98 -12.79 -4.49
N LYS A 118 -30.72 -12.52 -3.41
CA LYS A 118 -30.81 -13.37 -2.21
C LYS A 118 -31.44 -14.72 -2.55
N GLU A 119 -32.54 -14.74 -3.30
CA GLU A 119 -33.16 -15.99 -3.77
C GLU A 119 -32.18 -16.85 -4.57
N GLU A 120 -31.50 -16.27 -5.57
CA GLU A 120 -30.53 -16.99 -6.40
C GLU A 120 -29.33 -17.51 -5.56
N MET A 121 -28.80 -16.68 -4.65
CA MET A 121 -27.71 -17.06 -3.74
C MET A 121 -28.05 -18.32 -2.93
N MET A 122 -29.28 -18.42 -2.40
CA MET A 122 -29.73 -19.62 -1.65
C MET A 122 -29.87 -20.89 -2.51
N THR A 123 -29.85 -20.79 -3.84
CA THR A 123 -29.79 -21.96 -4.74
C THR A 123 -28.36 -22.46 -5.00
N ILE A 124 -27.38 -21.55 -4.89
CA ILE A 124 -25.97 -21.77 -5.24
C ILE A 124 -25.15 -22.20 -4.02
N VAL A 125 -25.32 -21.53 -2.87
CA VAL A 125 -24.49 -21.80 -1.68
C VAL A 125 -24.83 -23.14 -1.04
N ASN A 126 -23.79 -23.84 -0.60
CA ASN A 126 -23.85 -25.06 0.20
C ASN A 126 -22.79 -25.01 1.31
N THR A 127 -22.66 -26.07 2.10
CA THR A 127 -21.71 -26.19 3.21
C THR A 127 -20.78 -27.40 3.04
N ASP A 128 -20.63 -27.90 1.81
CA ASP A 128 -19.84 -29.09 1.46
C ASP A 128 -18.34 -28.78 1.27
N PHE A 129 -17.82 -27.78 1.99
CA PHE A 129 -16.42 -27.33 1.97
C PHE A 129 -15.63 -27.69 3.25
N GLY A 130 -16.16 -28.57 4.10
CA GLY A 130 -15.44 -29.17 5.23
C GLY A 130 -16.11 -29.00 6.59
N SER A 131 -15.34 -28.54 7.58
CA SER A 131 -15.72 -28.38 8.99
C SER A 131 -15.96 -26.94 9.43
N GLY A 132 -15.72 -25.96 8.55
CA GLY A 132 -15.90 -24.54 8.81
C GLY A 132 -17.32 -24.05 8.56
N LYS A 133 -17.65 -22.89 9.13
CA LYS A 133 -18.97 -22.26 9.02
C LYS A 133 -19.10 -21.45 7.74
N LEU A 134 -20.35 -21.28 7.30
CA LEU A 134 -20.72 -20.32 6.27
C LEU A 134 -21.31 -19.07 6.93
N VAL A 135 -20.78 -17.89 6.60
CA VAL A 135 -21.28 -16.59 7.04
C VAL A 135 -21.80 -15.82 5.82
N LEU A 136 -23.07 -15.42 5.87
CA LEU A 136 -23.75 -14.73 4.78
C LEU A 136 -24.22 -13.36 5.25
N ILE A 137 -23.68 -12.30 4.64
CA ILE A 137 -24.08 -10.91 4.87
C ILE A 137 -24.73 -10.39 3.59
N GLY A 138 -26.02 -10.11 3.65
CA GLY A 138 -26.82 -9.59 2.55
C GLY A 138 -27.31 -8.18 2.85
N GLY A 139 -27.30 -7.29 1.87
CA GLY A 139 -27.77 -5.91 2.05
C GLY A 139 -27.78 -5.08 0.77
N VAL A 140 -27.74 -3.76 0.93
CA VAL A 140 -27.61 -2.77 -0.15
C VAL A 140 -26.45 -1.84 0.16
N GLN A 141 -25.49 -1.69 -0.75
CA GLN A 141 -24.48 -0.64 -0.67
C GLN A 141 -25.05 0.70 -1.17
N ILE A 142 -24.77 1.78 -0.46
CA ILE A 142 -25.23 3.14 -0.75
C ILE A 142 -23.98 4.01 -0.91
N ASN A 143 -23.60 4.28 -2.16
CA ASN A 143 -22.46 5.12 -2.47
C ASN A 143 -22.77 6.60 -2.16
N MET A 144 -21.84 7.28 -1.47
CA MET A 144 -22.04 8.66 -1.00
C MET A 144 -21.07 9.65 -1.68
N PRO A 145 -21.47 10.92 -1.88
CA PRO A 145 -20.62 11.91 -2.53
C PRO A 145 -19.52 12.36 -1.56
N ALA A 146 -18.34 12.69 -2.08
CA ALA A 146 -17.24 13.17 -1.24
C ALA A 146 -17.65 14.46 -0.47
N PRO A 147 -17.24 14.64 0.80
CA PRO A 147 -16.31 13.81 1.58
C PRO A 147 -17.00 12.73 2.45
N PHE A 148 -18.27 12.40 2.20
CA PHE A 148 -19.01 11.42 3.00
C PHE A 148 -18.63 9.97 2.66
N GLU A 149 -18.69 9.09 3.65
CA GLU A 149 -18.33 7.68 3.51
C GLU A 149 -19.52 6.85 3.01
N ASP A 150 -19.22 5.82 2.22
CA ASP A 150 -20.20 4.84 1.73
C ASP A 150 -20.90 4.12 2.89
N HIS A 151 -22.20 3.90 2.75
CA HIS A 151 -23.01 3.19 3.74
C HIS A 151 -23.39 1.79 3.24
N PHE A 152 -23.60 0.85 4.15
CA PHE A 152 -24.20 -0.45 3.86
C PHE A 152 -25.46 -0.65 4.70
N GLN A 153 -26.58 -0.95 4.06
CA GLN A 153 -27.84 -1.29 4.70
C GLN A 153 -27.93 -2.82 4.81
N PRO A 154 -27.60 -3.44 5.96
CA PRO A 154 -27.72 -4.89 6.12
C PRO A 154 -29.19 -5.30 6.17
N LEU A 155 -29.53 -6.30 5.36
CA LEU A 155 -30.87 -6.91 5.26
C LEU A 155 -30.85 -8.40 5.63
N MET A 156 -29.66 -8.97 5.86
CA MET A 156 -29.44 -10.36 6.28
C MET A 156 -28.04 -10.49 6.90
N PHE A 157 -27.93 -11.21 8.03
CA PHE A 157 -26.64 -11.64 8.58
C PHE A 157 -26.83 -13.02 9.23
N GLN A 158 -26.53 -14.09 8.50
CA GLN A 158 -26.63 -15.47 8.99
C GLN A 158 -25.27 -16.13 9.18
N VAL A 159 -25.20 -17.04 10.16
CA VAL A 159 -24.12 -18.02 10.33
C VAL A 159 -24.71 -19.44 10.29
N CYS A 160 -24.41 -20.21 9.25
CA CYS A 160 -24.84 -21.60 9.09
C CYS A 160 -23.74 -22.58 9.56
N ASN A 161 -24.13 -23.73 10.10
CA ASN A 161 -23.17 -24.77 10.50
C ASN A 161 -22.71 -25.62 9.31
N PRO A 162 -21.59 -26.36 9.42
CA PRO A 162 -21.18 -27.31 8.38
C PRO A 162 -22.25 -28.38 8.14
N GLN A 163 -22.36 -28.87 6.91
CA GLN A 163 -23.28 -29.96 6.49
C GLN A 163 -24.79 -29.65 6.65
N GLU A 164 -25.17 -28.47 7.14
CA GLU A 164 -26.54 -27.96 7.04
C GLU A 164 -26.73 -27.26 5.69
N LYS A 165 -27.78 -27.59 4.93
CA LYS A 165 -28.13 -26.81 3.73
C LYS A 165 -28.58 -25.40 4.15
N PRO A 166 -27.93 -24.32 3.65
CA PRO A 166 -28.36 -22.95 3.93
C PRO A 166 -29.78 -22.68 3.44
N THR A 167 -30.54 -21.93 4.22
CA THR A 167 -31.83 -21.36 3.83
C THR A 167 -32.00 -20.01 4.53
N ALA A 168 -32.85 -19.14 3.99
CA ALA A 168 -33.17 -17.83 4.60
C ALA A 168 -33.79 -17.89 6.02
N THR A 169 -33.93 -19.08 6.62
CA THR A 169 -34.40 -19.29 8.00
C THR A 169 -33.49 -20.20 8.84
N ASN A 170 -32.43 -20.81 8.28
CA ASN A 170 -31.58 -21.76 8.99
C ASN A 170 -30.19 -21.16 9.30
N GLY A 171 -29.76 -21.31 10.56
CA GLY A 171 -28.52 -20.75 11.08
C GLY A 171 -28.77 -19.78 12.24
N THR A 172 -27.71 -19.14 12.73
CA THR A 172 -27.82 -18.05 13.71
C THR A 172 -28.00 -16.73 12.96
N ASP A 173 -29.15 -16.09 13.11
CA ASP A 173 -29.36 -14.70 12.68
C ASP A 173 -28.68 -13.75 13.68
N LEU A 174 -27.74 -12.94 13.17
CA LEU A 174 -27.01 -11.92 13.92
C LEU A 174 -27.46 -10.50 13.56
N LEU A 175 -28.38 -10.32 12.60
CA LEU A 175 -28.79 -8.99 12.11
C LEU A 175 -29.32 -8.10 13.24
N GLN A 176 -30.15 -8.66 14.13
CA GLN A 176 -30.67 -7.90 15.27
C GLN A 176 -29.60 -7.58 16.33
N HIS A 177 -28.53 -8.38 16.43
CA HIS A 177 -27.37 -8.14 17.30
C HIS A 177 -26.37 -7.13 16.70
N PHE A 178 -26.35 -7.03 15.37
CA PHE A 178 -25.58 -6.01 14.64
C PHE A 178 -26.27 -4.64 14.71
N MET A 179 -27.61 -4.62 14.60
CA MET A 179 -28.41 -3.39 14.60
C MET A 179 -28.74 -2.83 16.00
N HIS A 180 -28.55 -3.59 17.08
CA HIS A 180 -28.85 -3.16 18.45
C HIS A 180 -27.77 -3.58 19.44
N GLN A 181 -27.47 -2.73 20.43
CA GLN A 181 -26.61 -3.11 21.55
C GLN A 181 -27.15 -4.35 22.29
N PRO A 182 -26.30 -5.27 22.77
CA PRO A 182 -26.70 -6.19 23.82
C PRO A 182 -27.12 -5.35 25.06
N PRO A 183 -28.29 -5.60 25.66
CA PRO A 183 -28.78 -4.79 26.76
C PRO A 183 -27.82 -4.87 27.96
N ALA A 184 -27.60 -3.73 28.61
CA ALA A 184 -26.75 -3.64 29.81
C ALA A 184 -27.14 -4.72 30.85
N PRO A 185 -26.15 -5.34 31.54
CA PRO A 185 -26.38 -6.50 32.38
C PRO A 185 -27.44 -6.20 33.46
N ARG A 186 -28.50 -7.03 33.49
CA ARG A 186 -29.65 -6.85 34.40
C ARG A 186 -29.23 -7.01 35.86
N GLY A 187 -28.85 -5.89 36.49
CA GLY A 187 -28.31 -5.84 37.85
C GLY A 187 -29.05 -4.92 38.82
N TRP A 188 -30.22 -4.39 38.45
CA TRP A 188 -31.07 -3.57 39.32
C TRP A 188 -32.45 -4.21 39.45
N SER A 189 -32.87 -4.45 40.69
CA SER A 189 -34.08 -5.22 41.04
C SER A 189 -35.36 -4.39 41.01
N GLU A 190 -36.48 -5.03 40.69
CA GLU A 190 -37.83 -4.47 40.76
C GLU A 190 -38.19 -3.96 42.17
N GLN A 191 -38.61 -2.70 42.29
CA GLN A 191 -39.64 -2.27 43.26
C GLN A 191 -40.17 -0.85 42.99
N CYS A 192 -41.43 -0.63 43.38
CA CYS A 192 -42.17 0.66 43.46
C CYS A 192 -42.84 1.25 42.19
N LEU A 193 -43.89 0.54 41.74
CA LEU A 193 -45.31 0.97 41.78
C LEU A 193 -45.83 2.26 41.08
N ASP A 194 -46.93 2.02 40.34
CA ASP A 194 -48.16 2.84 40.17
C ASP A 194 -48.23 4.12 39.30
N CYS A 195 -48.73 3.88 38.07
CA CYS A 195 -49.89 4.46 37.37
C CYS A 195 -50.20 6.00 37.25
N ASP A 196 -50.74 6.30 36.05
CA ASP A 196 -51.77 7.29 35.71
C ASP A 196 -51.55 8.82 35.83
N SER A 197 -50.96 9.33 34.73
CA SER A 197 -51.63 10.29 33.81
C SER A 197 -51.52 11.82 34.03
N ARG A 198 -51.71 12.53 32.90
CA ARG A 198 -51.91 13.99 32.69
C ARG A 198 -50.62 14.82 32.45
N PRO A 199 -50.74 15.96 31.73
CA PRO A 199 -49.69 16.37 30.79
C PRO A 199 -48.67 17.36 31.33
N LEU A 200 -47.57 17.49 30.57
CA LEU A 200 -46.44 18.40 30.79
C LEU A 200 -46.87 19.85 31.06
N THR A 201 -46.78 20.28 32.33
CA THR A 201 -46.76 21.69 32.71
C THR A 201 -45.36 22.12 33.13
N ARG A 202 -44.81 23.07 32.38
CA ARG A 202 -43.52 23.75 32.58
C ARG A 202 -43.29 24.20 34.03
N MET A 203 -42.20 23.74 34.64
CA MET A 203 -41.46 24.45 35.69
C MET A 203 -39.96 24.36 35.41
N GLU A 204 -39.19 25.26 36.04
CA GLU A 204 -37.88 25.70 35.55
C GLU A 204 -36.71 25.24 36.46
N ASN A 205 -35.48 25.40 35.96
CA ASN A 205 -34.21 25.40 36.72
C ASN A 205 -33.71 24.05 37.31
N GLY A 206 -33.28 23.15 36.42
CA GLY A 206 -32.18 22.22 36.70
C GLY A 206 -30.95 22.61 35.86
N ASN A 207 -29.93 23.20 36.46
CA ASN A 207 -28.82 23.82 35.72
C ASN A 207 -27.66 22.83 35.46
N THR A 208 -27.83 21.95 34.48
CA THR A 208 -26.76 21.10 33.92
C THR A 208 -26.83 21.12 32.39
N SER A 209 -25.94 21.89 31.77
CA SER A 209 -25.63 21.71 30.35
C SER A 209 -25.02 20.32 30.13
N PRO A 210 -25.45 19.54 29.12
CA PRO A 210 -24.69 18.39 28.68
C PRO A 210 -23.30 18.85 28.23
N THR A 211 -22.24 18.28 28.82
CA THR A 211 -20.89 18.47 28.31
C THR A 211 -20.75 17.63 27.04
N SER A 212 -20.59 18.27 25.88
CA SER A 212 -20.56 17.63 24.55
C SER A 212 -19.51 16.51 24.39
N THR A 213 -18.56 16.43 25.32
CA THR A 213 -17.57 15.35 25.41
C THR A 213 -18.16 13.96 25.65
N SER A 214 -19.35 13.81 26.27
CA SER A 214 -19.91 12.48 26.54
C SER A 214 -20.53 11.83 25.30
N GLU A 215 -21.31 12.58 24.52
CA GLU A 215 -22.03 12.05 23.35
C GLU A 215 -21.08 11.60 22.23
N HIS A 216 -19.97 12.31 22.04
CA HIS A 216 -18.90 11.90 21.12
C HIS A 216 -18.20 10.61 21.58
N LEU A 217 -17.94 10.45 22.88
CA LEU A 217 -17.26 9.27 23.41
C LEU A 217 -18.12 8.01 23.26
N ASP A 218 -19.42 8.08 23.56
CA ASP A 218 -20.35 6.96 23.33
C ASP A 218 -20.44 6.59 21.85
N THR A 219 -20.32 7.58 20.95
CA THR A 219 -20.26 7.36 19.50
C THR A 219 -18.97 6.65 19.08
N PHE A 220 -17.80 7.12 19.52
CA PHE A 220 -16.51 6.47 19.21
C PHE A 220 -16.39 5.08 19.83
N ALA A 221 -16.96 4.86 21.03
CA ALA A 221 -17.03 3.55 21.66
C ALA A 221 -18.03 2.58 20.99
N TRP A 222 -19.05 3.10 20.30
CA TRP A 222 -19.95 2.31 19.44
C TRP A 222 -19.27 1.94 18.11
N LEU A 223 -18.52 2.87 17.49
CA LEU A 223 -17.67 2.61 16.32
C LEU A 223 -16.46 1.71 16.61
N ASN A 224 -16.23 1.36 17.88
CA ASN A 224 -15.03 0.64 18.35
C ASN A 224 -13.70 1.41 18.12
N TRP A 225 -13.76 2.70 17.80
CA TRP A 225 -12.61 3.62 17.74
C TRP A 225 -12.09 4.02 19.13
N SER A 226 -12.78 3.64 20.21
CA SER A 226 -12.40 4.01 21.58
C SER A 226 -12.82 2.95 22.60
N PRO A 227 -12.06 2.75 23.69
CA PRO A 227 -12.46 1.83 24.74
C PRO A 227 -13.75 2.29 25.42
N LYS A 228 -14.63 1.35 25.76
CA LYS A 228 -15.93 1.65 26.37
C LYS A 228 -15.77 2.44 27.68
N PRO A 229 -16.67 3.39 28.02
CA PRO A 229 -16.53 4.27 29.19
C PRO A 229 -16.34 3.57 30.54
N THR A 230 -16.75 2.32 30.67
CA THR A 230 -16.58 1.49 31.88
C THR A 230 -15.21 0.81 32.01
N THR A 231 -14.32 0.94 31.03
CA THR A 231 -13.00 0.26 31.02
C THR A 231 -11.91 1.07 31.74
N PRO A 232 -10.89 0.43 32.34
CA PRO A 232 -9.74 1.13 32.92
C PRO A 232 -9.01 2.02 31.91
N CYS A 233 -8.78 1.52 30.70
CA CYS A 233 -8.18 2.26 29.60
C CYS A 233 -8.92 3.58 29.29
N CYS A 234 -10.25 3.56 29.10
CA CYS A 234 -11.04 4.77 28.88
C CYS A 234 -10.97 5.75 30.08
N ASN A 235 -11.01 5.23 31.30
CA ASN A 235 -10.93 6.06 32.51
C ASN A 235 -9.54 6.70 32.70
N THR A 236 -8.47 6.10 32.18
CA THR A 236 -7.14 6.74 32.10
C THR A 236 -7.06 7.75 30.96
N LEU A 237 -7.58 7.44 29.76
CA LEU A 237 -7.64 8.36 28.62
C LEU A 237 -8.34 9.68 28.99
N LEU A 238 -9.56 9.62 29.55
CA LEU A 238 -10.33 10.80 29.93
C LEU A 238 -9.70 11.60 31.09
N ARG A 239 -9.02 10.91 32.02
CA ARG A 239 -8.39 11.54 33.19
C ARG A 239 -7.07 12.24 32.84
N CYS A 240 -6.29 11.64 31.94
CA CYS A 240 -4.91 12.06 31.67
C CYS A 240 -4.78 12.88 30.38
N PHE A 241 -5.68 12.70 29.41
CA PHE A 241 -5.66 13.34 28.09
C PHE A 241 -7.04 13.93 27.71
N PRO A 242 -7.62 14.83 28.53
CA PRO A 242 -8.92 15.43 28.22
C PRO A 242 -8.86 16.18 26.88
N GLY A 243 -9.84 15.91 26.01
CA GLY A 243 -9.91 16.46 24.65
C GLY A 243 -9.19 15.63 23.59
N ALA A 244 -8.63 14.47 23.93
CA ALA A 244 -8.09 13.53 22.94
C ALA A 244 -9.20 12.99 22.00
N LEU A 245 -8.86 12.84 20.73
CA LEU A 245 -9.76 12.39 19.65
C LEU A 245 -9.07 11.27 18.84
N PRO A 246 -9.79 10.28 18.28
CA PRO A 246 -9.22 9.30 17.37
C PRO A 246 -8.55 9.98 16.16
N GLY A 247 -7.47 9.39 15.63
CA GLY A 247 -6.69 9.96 14.53
C GLY A 247 -7.55 10.36 13.32
N THR A 248 -8.48 9.48 12.92
CA THR A 248 -9.48 9.71 11.86
C THR A 248 -10.28 10.99 12.08
N ALA A 249 -10.71 11.26 13.31
CA ALA A 249 -11.49 12.45 13.66
C ALA A 249 -10.65 13.75 13.67
N VAL A 250 -9.35 13.66 13.98
CA VAL A 250 -8.43 14.82 13.92
C VAL A 250 -8.14 15.23 12.49
N LEU A 251 -7.80 14.27 11.61
CA LEU A 251 -7.58 14.54 10.18
C LEU A 251 -8.82 15.19 9.56
N ARG A 252 -9.99 14.55 9.63
CA ARG A 252 -11.22 15.03 8.98
C ARG A 252 -11.60 16.45 9.42
N ARG A 253 -11.40 16.81 10.70
CA ARG A 253 -11.66 18.18 11.21
C ARG A 253 -10.61 19.20 10.75
N MET A 254 -9.35 18.80 10.67
CA MET A 254 -8.26 19.64 10.16
C MET A 254 -8.42 19.97 8.67
N LEU A 255 -8.82 19.00 7.83
CA LEU A 255 -9.03 19.24 6.40
C LEU A 255 -10.09 20.34 6.17
N VAL A 256 -11.24 20.24 6.85
CA VAL A 256 -12.31 21.26 6.80
C VAL A 256 -11.82 22.65 7.25
N ALA A 257 -10.84 22.72 8.16
CA ALA A 257 -10.27 23.97 8.65
C ALA A 257 -9.20 24.59 7.71
N LEU A 258 -8.54 23.78 6.88
CA LEU A 258 -7.42 24.21 6.00
C LEU A 258 -7.84 24.41 4.54
N GLU A 259 -8.87 23.72 4.06
CA GLU A 259 -9.48 23.95 2.74
C GLU A 259 -9.87 25.43 2.46
N PRO A 260 -10.40 26.21 3.43
CA PRO A 260 -10.68 27.64 3.27
C PRO A 260 -9.44 28.50 3.08
N LEU A 261 -8.30 28.00 3.56
CA LEU A 261 -7.03 28.72 3.57
C LEU A 261 -6.17 28.39 2.34
N GLY A 262 -6.66 27.53 1.43
CA GLY A 262 -6.03 27.24 0.14
C GLY A 262 -5.02 26.09 0.17
N PHE A 263 -5.04 25.27 1.21
CA PHE A 263 -4.26 24.04 1.31
C PHE A 263 -4.90 22.94 0.47
N THR A 264 -4.05 22.19 -0.23
CA THR A 264 -4.36 21.03 -1.07
C THR A 264 -3.10 20.14 -1.11
N PRO A 265 -3.22 18.82 -1.32
CA PRO A 265 -2.05 17.93 -1.39
C PRO A 265 -1.00 18.43 -2.39
N GLU A 266 -1.40 18.78 -3.62
CA GLU A 266 -0.47 19.20 -4.67
C GLU A 266 0.17 20.60 -4.46
N ASN A 267 -0.11 21.29 -3.34
CA ASN A 267 0.54 22.55 -2.98
C ASN A 267 1.02 22.63 -1.51
N THR A 268 1.07 21.52 -0.78
CA THR A 268 1.40 21.50 0.65
C THR A 268 2.38 20.39 0.94
N ILE A 269 3.58 20.71 1.44
CA ILE A 269 4.53 19.68 1.90
C ILE A 269 4.31 19.37 3.38
N TYR A 270 4.40 18.08 3.73
CA TYR A 270 4.18 17.57 5.08
C TYR A 270 5.49 17.19 5.79
N GLY A 271 5.65 17.62 7.04
CA GLY A 271 6.73 17.20 7.93
C GLY A 271 6.19 16.70 9.27
N GLN A 272 6.89 15.77 9.91
CA GLN A 272 6.51 15.28 11.24
C GLN A 272 7.65 15.25 12.25
N SER A 273 7.40 15.77 13.45
CA SER A 273 8.28 15.67 14.62
C SER A 273 7.61 14.85 15.71
N ILE A 274 7.57 13.54 15.49
CA ILE A 274 7.12 12.52 16.45
C ILE A 274 8.25 11.51 16.72
N CYS A 275 8.07 10.63 17.69
CA CYS A 275 9.11 9.69 18.12
C CYS A 275 9.25 8.52 17.11
N PRO A 276 10.47 8.05 16.79
CA PRO A 276 10.74 6.95 15.84
C PRO A 276 10.26 5.56 16.29
N ASP A 277 9.62 5.46 17.45
CA ASP A 277 8.96 4.25 17.99
C ASP A 277 7.85 3.80 17.01
N GLU A 278 7.89 2.57 16.50
CA GLU A 278 7.17 2.16 15.27
C GLU A 278 5.64 2.19 15.42
N ILE A 279 5.11 2.03 16.64
CA ILE A 279 3.69 2.22 16.97
C ILE A 279 3.16 3.62 16.60
N ASN A 280 4.03 4.60 16.41
CA ASN A 280 3.64 5.94 15.94
C ASN A 280 3.46 6.03 14.42
N ASN A 281 3.68 4.97 13.65
CA ASN A 281 3.53 4.98 12.18
C ASN A 281 2.56 3.91 11.66
N GLU A 282 2.10 2.98 12.52
CA GLU A 282 1.12 1.92 12.18
C GLU A 282 -0.04 2.45 11.33
N LYS A 283 -0.42 1.67 10.30
CA LYS A 283 -1.51 2.02 9.38
C LYS A 283 -2.84 2.31 10.12
N GLY A 284 -3.30 3.56 10.01
CA GLY A 284 -4.53 4.06 10.65
C GLY A 284 -4.28 5.08 11.77
N ASN A 285 -3.04 5.21 12.23
CA ASN A 285 -2.66 6.24 13.20
C ASN A 285 -2.54 7.61 12.52
N LEU A 286 -2.58 8.70 13.29
CA LEU A 286 -2.71 10.06 12.73
C LEU A 286 -1.58 10.43 11.76
N SER A 287 -0.36 9.94 11.98
CA SER A 287 0.80 10.07 11.09
C SER A 287 0.61 9.44 9.72
N SER A 288 0.20 8.16 9.67
CA SER A 288 0.00 7.42 8.42
C SER A 288 -1.21 7.96 7.65
N LEU A 289 -2.30 8.31 8.34
CA LEU A 289 -3.45 9.04 7.77
C LEU A 289 -3.07 10.41 7.20
N MET A 290 -2.11 11.11 7.82
CA MET A 290 -1.63 12.41 7.34
C MET A 290 -0.72 12.29 6.12
N ALA A 291 0.16 11.29 6.09
CA ALA A 291 0.98 11.00 4.90
C ALA A 291 0.13 10.53 3.71
N GLU A 292 -0.88 9.69 3.96
CA GLU A 292 -1.84 9.25 2.92
C GLU A 292 -2.61 10.43 2.29
N HIS A 293 -2.87 11.52 3.06
CA HIS A 293 -3.57 12.70 2.53
C HIS A 293 -2.64 13.77 1.94
N TRP A 294 -1.53 14.11 2.61
CA TRP A 294 -0.66 15.23 2.23
C TRP A 294 0.56 14.81 1.39
N GLY A 295 0.75 13.51 1.17
CA GLY A 295 1.93 12.96 0.50
C GLY A 295 3.07 12.68 1.47
N GLU A 296 4.21 12.30 0.88
CA GLU A 296 5.37 11.78 1.60
C GLU A 296 5.88 12.76 2.67
N CYS A 297 6.18 12.21 3.84
CA CYS A 297 6.53 13.01 5.00
C CYS A 297 8.04 13.21 5.13
N PHE A 298 8.46 14.43 5.49
CA PHE A 298 9.82 14.70 5.95
C PHE A 298 9.93 14.43 7.48
N PRO A 299 10.60 13.36 7.94
CA PRO A 299 10.71 13.06 9.37
C PRO A 299 11.75 13.99 10.03
N MET A 300 11.25 14.92 10.84
CA MET A 300 12.03 15.88 11.62
C MET A 300 12.37 15.37 13.02
N GLY A 301 11.54 14.46 13.55
CA GLY A 301 11.60 13.99 14.93
C GLY A 301 12.67 12.93 15.17
N GLY A 302 13.36 13.04 16.30
CA GLY A 302 14.14 11.95 16.89
C GLY A 302 13.50 11.44 18.19
N ILE A 303 14.30 10.80 19.04
CA ILE A 303 13.78 10.09 20.21
C ILE A 303 12.98 11.02 21.15
N GLY A 304 11.77 10.60 21.51
CA GLY A 304 10.82 11.39 22.30
C GLY A 304 10.00 12.42 21.51
N GLY A 305 10.22 12.60 20.20
CA GLY A 305 9.47 13.55 19.35
C GLY A 305 10.07 14.95 19.21
N VAL A 306 11.31 15.14 19.66
CA VAL A 306 12.07 16.40 19.55
C VAL A 306 12.59 16.58 18.11
N PRO A 307 12.49 17.79 17.49
CA PRO A 307 12.82 17.99 16.07
C PRO A 307 14.34 18.12 15.83
N PHE A 308 15.08 17.03 16.07
CA PHE A 308 16.55 17.03 16.08
C PHE A 308 17.22 17.29 14.72
N VAL A 309 16.48 17.34 13.61
CA VAL A 309 17.01 17.79 12.30
C VAL A 309 17.51 19.24 12.31
N GLY A 310 17.08 20.05 13.29
CA GLY A 310 17.66 21.36 13.57
C GLY A 310 17.36 22.44 12.52
N LYS A 311 18.05 23.57 12.64
CA LYS A 311 17.91 24.73 11.73
C LYS A 311 18.27 24.37 10.29
N THR A 312 19.36 23.61 10.08
CA THR A 312 19.80 23.21 8.74
C THR A 312 18.85 22.18 8.12
N GLY A 313 18.31 21.24 8.91
CA GLY A 313 17.31 20.29 8.42
C GLY A 313 15.97 20.96 8.08
N PHE A 314 15.52 21.92 8.90
CA PHE A 314 14.34 22.74 8.57
C PHE A 314 14.61 23.59 7.30
N MET A 315 15.80 24.16 7.15
CA MET A 315 16.17 24.90 5.93
C MET A 315 16.18 24.00 4.68
N ALA A 316 16.65 22.75 4.79
CA ALA A 316 16.54 21.77 3.71
C ALA A 316 15.07 21.52 3.33
N PHE A 317 14.23 21.13 4.30
CA PHE A 317 12.78 20.98 4.12
C PHE A 317 12.10 22.23 3.52
N SER A 318 12.56 23.44 3.87
CA SER A 318 12.07 24.71 3.29
C SER A 318 12.38 24.85 1.80
N HIS A 319 13.49 24.26 1.33
CA HIS A 319 13.82 24.22 -0.11
C HIS A 319 13.04 23.14 -0.87
N HIS A 320 12.18 22.36 -0.22
CA HIS A 320 11.41 21.27 -0.84
C HIS A 320 9.94 21.66 -1.05
N VAL A 321 9.50 22.78 -0.49
CA VAL A 321 8.17 23.37 -0.70
C VAL A 321 7.93 23.59 -2.21
N PRO A 322 6.72 23.29 -2.75
CA PRO A 322 6.35 23.63 -4.12
C PRO A 322 6.44 25.13 -4.41
N ASP A 323 6.52 25.52 -5.68
CA ASP A 323 6.59 26.93 -6.08
C ASP A 323 5.32 27.70 -5.63
N ASN A 324 5.46 28.53 -4.59
CA ASN A 324 4.38 29.23 -3.87
C ASN A 324 3.45 28.32 -3.03
N GLY A 325 3.90 27.10 -2.72
CA GLY A 325 3.22 26.13 -1.86
C GLY A 325 3.27 26.46 -0.36
N ASN A 326 2.62 25.63 0.46
CA ASN A 326 2.50 25.76 1.91
C ASN A 326 3.28 24.65 2.65
N VAL A 327 3.44 24.82 3.96
CA VAL A 327 4.06 23.84 4.86
C VAL A 327 3.08 23.43 5.95
N LEU A 328 3.00 22.13 6.24
CA LEU A 328 2.26 21.59 7.38
C LEU A 328 3.17 20.71 8.24
N ILE A 329 3.20 20.97 9.56
CA ILE A 329 3.98 20.18 10.52
C ILE A 329 3.10 19.61 11.63
N LEU A 330 3.10 18.28 11.77
CA LEU A 330 2.61 17.56 12.95
C LEU A 330 3.76 17.39 13.95
N PHE A 331 3.56 17.72 15.22
CA PHE A 331 4.59 17.50 16.23
C PHE A 331 4.07 17.14 17.62
N GLY A 332 4.86 16.35 18.35
CA GLY A 332 4.55 15.98 19.73
C GLY A 332 5.30 14.75 20.22
N PRO A 333 5.37 14.55 21.54
CA PRO A 333 5.78 13.28 22.10
C PRO A 333 4.61 12.27 22.06
N HIS A 334 4.90 11.00 22.32
CA HIS A 334 3.89 9.94 22.37
C HIS A 334 3.94 9.13 23.67
N ILE A 335 2.84 8.44 23.98
CA ILE A 335 2.69 7.58 25.15
C ILE A 335 1.60 6.53 24.91
N ALA A 336 1.74 5.32 25.43
CA ALA A 336 0.68 4.31 25.35
C ALA A 336 -0.20 4.24 26.60
N ILE A 337 -1.41 3.71 26.44
CA ILE A 337 -2.28 3.25 27.54
C ILE A 337 -2.55 1.75 27.36
N SER A 338 -2.24 0.91 28.35
CA SER A 338 -2.57 -0.52 28.29
C SER A 338 -4.09 -0.79 28.43
N GLU A 339 -4.52 -2.02 28.16
CA GLU A 339 -5.91 -2.47 28.44
C GLU A 339 -6.27 -2.28 29.93
N SER A 340 -5.29 -2.52 30.82
CA SER A 340 -5.41 -2.31 32.28
C SER A 340 -5.39 -0.83 32.70
N GLY A 341 -5.12 0.10 31.78
CA GLY A 341 -5.10 1.54 32.03
C GLY A 341 -3.79 2.09 32.59
N GLU A 342 -2.67 1.36 32.48
CA GLU A 342 -1.32 1.79 32.86
C GLU A 342 -0.71 2.69 31.78
N LEU A 343 -0.06 3.78 32.19
CA LEU A 343 0.57 4.76 31.29
C LEU A 343 1.99 4.33 30.88
N GLY A 344 2.31 4.44 29.59
CA GLY A 344 3.61 4.10 29.03
C GLY A 344 3.80 2.61 28.73
N LYS A 345 2.71 1.83 28.69
CA LYS A 345 2.68 0.39 28.46
C LYS A 345 1.96 0.04 27.16
N TYR A 346 2.58 -0.80 26.33
CA TYR A 346 2.01 -1.28 25.08
C TYR A 346 2.39 -2.75 24.84
N LEU A 347 1.48 -3.56 24.30
CA LEU A 347 1.73 -4.96 23.94
C LEU A 347 1.97 -5.04 22.42
N ARG A 348 3.24 -5.04 22.02
CA ARG A 348 3.64 -5.04 20.60
C ARG A 348 3.35 -6.38 19.93
N GLN A 349 3.08 -6.35 18.63
CA GLN A 349 2.92 -7.57 17.82
C GLN A 349 4.17 -8.46 17.95
N GLY A 350 3.98 -9.77 18.12
CA GLY A 350 5.07 -10.72 18.28
C GLY A 350 5.74 -10.75 19.67
N GLN A 351 5.26 -9.96 20.66
CA GLN A 351 5.75 -9.99 22.04
C GLN A 351 4.73 -10.64 23.00
N SER A 352 5.20 -11.47 23.94
CA SER A 352 4.38 -12.12 24.97
C SER A 352 4.01 -11.22 26.16
N LYS A 353 4.52 -9.99 26.22
CA LYS A 353 4.42 -9.08 27.38
C LYS A 353 4.44 -7.62 26.94
N GLU A 354 3.84 -6.75 27.76
CA GLU A 354 3.91 -5.30 27.57
C GLU A 354 5.35 -4.78 27.69
N SER A 355 5.80 -4.04 26.67
CA SER A 355 7.03 -3.25 26.66
C SER A 355 6.72 -1.76 26.90
N THR A 356 7.75 -0.91 26.91
CA THR A 356 7.58 0.54 27.11
C THR A 356 7.33 1.26 25.80
N ALA A 357 6.26 2.06 25.73
CA ALA A 357 6.11 3.07 24.70
C ALA A 357 6.91 4.33 25.08
N CYS A 358 7.58 4.95 24.11
CA CYS A 358 8.44 6.11 24.33
C CYS A 358 9.59 5.84 25.30
N GLY A 359 10.29 4.72 25.09
CA GLY A 359 11.38 4.24 25.96
C GLY A 359 12.46 5.29 26.28
N ALA A 360 12.75 6.22 25.36
CA ALA A 360 13.70 7.30 25.56
C ALA A 360 13.28 8.33 26.63
N VAL A 361 12.00 8.76 26.63
CA VAL A 361 11.45 9.71 27.61
C VAL A 361 11.40 9.08 29.00
N LEU A 362 11.04 7.79 29.08
CA LEU A 362 11.07 7.03 30.33
C LEU A 362 12.51 6.77 30.81
N ALA A 363 13.46 6.50 29.91
CA ALA A 363 14.88 6.40 30.24
C ALA A 363 15.48 7.74 30.70
N ALA A 364 14.99 8.87 30.18
CA ALA A 364 15.36 10.21 30.64
C ALA A 364 14.84 10.48 32.06
N LEU A 365 13.56 10.20 32.34
CA LEU A 365 13.00 10.23 33.70
C LEU A 365 13.81 9.37 34.66
N ASN A 366 14.05 8.10 34.31
CA ASN A 366 14.79 7.15 35.16
C ASN A 366 16.23 7.62 35.43
N SER A 367 16.90 8.22 34.44
CA SER A 367 18.23 8.82 34.61
C SER A 367 18.22 9.97 35.63
N CYS A 368 17.21 10.84 35.55
CA CYS A 368 17.04 11.97 36.46
C CYS A 368 16.72 11.50 37.89
N CYS A 369 15.81 10.53 38.03
CA CYS A 369 15.44 9.93 39.32
C CYS A 369 16.60 9.17 39.99
N ALA A 370 17.52 8.61 39.21
CA ALA A 370 18.74 7.97 39.72
C ALA A 370 19.82 8.99 40.18
N GLY A 371 19.64 10.29 39.92
CA GLY A 371 20.60 11.35 40.29
C GLY A 371 21.91 11.35 39.47
N ASN A 372 21.93 10.66 38.32
CA ASN A 372 23.14 10.49 37.53
C ASN A 372 23.39 11.69 36.60
N LEU A 373 24.37 12.53 36.94
CA LEU A 373 24.97 13.48 36.01
C LEU A 373 25.92 12.73 35.07
N PHE A 374 25.47 12.52 33.82
CA PHE A 374 26.30 11.95 32.76
C PHE A 374 27.03 13.06 31.97
N PRO A 375 28.26 12.83 31.49
CA PRO A 375 28.86 13.70 30.48
C PRO A 375 28.09 13.61 29.15
N PHE A 376 28.32 14.57 28.27
CA PHE A 376 27.83 14.53 26.89
C PHE A 376 28.46 13.33 26.15
N ASP A 377 27.63 12.51 25.51
CA ASP A 377 28.03 11.41 24.62
C ASP A 377 27.64 11.78 23.20
N GLU A 378 28.64 11.94 22.31
CA GLU A 378 28.43 12.39 20.94
C GLU A 378 27.56 11.40 20.14
N SER A 379 27.71 10.10 20.42
CA SER A 379 26.92 9.00 19.86
C SER A 379 25.58 8.75 20.58
N ASP A 380 25.15 9.65 21.48
CA ASP A 380 23.83 9.63 22.12
C ASP A 380 23.33 11.05 22.45
N MET A 381 23.65 12.00 21.55
CA MET A 381 23.39 13.43 21.74
C MET A 381 21.90 13.77 21.95
N GLN A 382 21.01 13.01 21.30
CA GLN A 382 19.56 13.18 21.47
C GLN A 382 19.13 12.88 22.92
N GLN A 383 19.65 11.81 23.53
CA GLN A 383 19.35 11.47 24.93
C GLN A 383 20.06 12.40 25.92
N CYS A 384 21.19 13.01 25.55
CA CYS A 384 21.78 14.12 26.32
C CYS A 384 20.83 15.33 26.39
N TRP A 385 20.26 15.78 25.27
CA TRP A 385 19.27 16.86 25.25
C TRP A 385 18.01 16.48 26.04
N LEU A 386 17.46 15.28 25.81
CA LEU A 386 16.21 14.86 26.46
C LEU A 386 16.33 14.74 27.98
N ARG A 387 17.45 14.22 28.49
CA ARG A 387 17.76 14.24 29.94
C ARG A 387 17.86 15.65 30.50
N ASN A 388 18.49 16.59 29.78
CA ASN A 388 18.59 17.98 30.23
C ASN A 388 17.21 18.66 30.29
N SER A 389 16.34 18.45 29.30
CA SER A 389 14.99 19.00 29.28
C SER A 389 14.09 18.39 30.36
N VAL A 390 14.12 17.07 30.55
CA VAL A 390 13.41 16.41 31.67
C VAL A 390 13.92 16.88 33.03
N THR A 391 15.24 17.09 33.20
CA THR A 391 15.84 17.63 34.43
C THR A 391 15.26 18.98 34.83
N LYS A 392 15.06 19.90 33.86
CA LYS A 392 14.41 21.21 34.10
C LYS A 392 12.97 21.03 34.63
N ALA A 393 12.25 20.03 34.14
CA ALA A 393 10.85 19.77 34.47
C ALA A 393 10.64 18.95 35.76
N MET A 394 11.66 18.27 36.29
CA MET A 394 11.50 17.32 37.41
C MET A 394 10.73 17.85 38.64
N PRO A 395 10.90 19.12 39.10
CA PRO A 395 10.12 19.64 40.23
C PRO A 395 8.60 19.70 39.98
N LYS A 396 8.17 19.87 38.72
CA LYS A 396 6.75 19.81 38.30
C LYS A 396 6.27 18.37 38.23
N ILE A 397 7.10 17.48 37.69
CA ILE A 397 6.79 16.04 37.52
C ILE A 397 6.63 15.34 38.87
N GLN A 398 7.53 15.60 39.83
CA GLN A 398 7.49 15.02 41.18
C GLN A 398 6.34 15.53 42.06
N ALA A 399 5.73 16.66 41.69
CA ALA A 399 4.63 17.28 42.43
C ALA A 399 3.23 16.95 41.87
N ALA A 400 3.15 16.21 40.76
CA ALA A 400 1.89 15.86 40.11
C ALA A 400 1.27 14.57 40.68
N GLU A 401 -0.06 14.51 40.71
CA GLU A 401 -0.80 13.28 41.08
C GLU A 401 -0.63 12.16 40.04
N GLU A 402 -0.38 12.53 38.78
CA GLU A 402 -0.09 11.62 37.66
C GLU A 402 1.28 11.96 37.04
N PRO A 403 2.41 11.52 37.63
CA PRO A 403 3.75 11.93 37.19
C PRO A 403 4.08 11.61 35.73
N ILE A 404 3.54 10.52 35.18
CA ILE A 404 3.80 10.14 33.79
C ILE A 404 3.00 11.03 32.81
N SER A 405 1.77 11.43 33.15
CA SER A 405 1.05 12.47 32.37
C SER A 405 1.74 13.83 32.49
N ALA A 406 2.26 14.18 33.67
CA ALA A 406 3.01 15.42 33.86
C ALA A 406 4.34 15.43 33.08
N LEU A 407 5.02 14.28 32.97
CA LEU A 407 6.22 14.10 32.14
C LEU A 407 5.92 14.29 30.66
N ILE A 408 4.88 13.65 30.12
CA ILE A 408 4.60 13.74 28.67
C ILE A 408 4.17 15.16 28.26
N HIS A 409 3.34 15.83 29.08
CA HIS A 409 3.00 17.24 28.87
C HIS A 409 4.21 18.19 29.02
N ALA A 410 5.14 17.93 29.95
CA ALA A 410 6.37 18.73 30.06
C ALA A 410 7.34 18.49 28.89
N THR A 411 7.33 17.28 28.32
CA THR A 411 8.08 16.93 27.11
C THR A 411 7.50 17.66 25.91
N TYR A 412 6.17 17.70 25.76
CA TYR A 412 5.49 18.49 24.72
C TYR A 412 5.86 19.98 24.77
N GLU A 413 5.83 20.61 25.95
CA GLU A 413 6.25 22.02 26.08
C GLU A 413 7.70 22.23 25.63
N SER A 414 8.60 21.30 25.96
CA SER A 414 10.01 21.35 25.54
C SER A 414 10.19 21.19 24.02
N ILE A 415 9.40 20.30 23.39
CA ILE A 415 9.38 20.09 21.93
C ILE A 415 8.84 21.33 21.21
N LYS A 416 7.80 21.95 21.75
CA LYS A 416 7.20 23.19 21.23
C LYS A 416 8.17 24.36 21.28
N GLU A 417 8.95 24.51 22.37
CA GLU A 417 10.00 25.52 22.49
C GLU A 417 11.13 25.34 21.45
N GLU A 418 11.58 24.10 21.21
CA GLU A 418 12.61 23.81 20.19
C GLU A 418 12.06 23.99 18.76
N MET A 419 10.83 23.54 18.48
CA MET A 419 10.16 23.74 17.19
C MET A 419 10.09 25.23 16.83
N MET A 420 9.65 26.09 17.76
CA MET A 420 9.63 27.55 17.58
C MET A 420 11.02 28.18 17.38
N THR A 421 12.09 27.48 17.78
CA THR A 421 13.48 27.93 17.63
C THR A 421 14.06 27.58 16.26
N ILE A 422 13.69 26.42 15.69
CA ILE A 422 14.22 25.94 14.39
C ILE A 422 13.40 26.37 13.17
N VAL A 423 12.12 26.77 13.34
CA VAL A 423 11.25 27.12 12.20
C VAL A 423 11.87 28.22 11.32
N ASN A 424 11.99 27.88 10.04
CA ASN A 424 12.23 28.81 8.94
C ASN A 424 10.89 29.18 8.27
N THR A 425 10.80 30.41 7.76
CA THR A 425 9.65 30.88 6.95
C THR A 425 10.10 31.49 5.61
N ASP A 426 11.36 31.30 5.24
CA ASP A 426 11.93 31.69 3.94
C ASP A 426 11.69 30.57 2.90
N PHE A 427 10.42 30.41 2.53
CA PHE A 427 9.95 29.52 1.45
C PHE A 427 8.93 30.21 0.52
N GLY A 428 9.08 31.54 0.33
CA GLY A 428 8.25 32.32 -0.57
C GLY A 428 6.95 32.84 0.07
N SER A 429 5.82 32.72 -0.63
CA SER A 429 4.50 33.24 -0.22
C SER A 429 3.61 32.21 0.47
N GLY A 430 4.17 31.08 0.90
CA GLY A 430 3.45 29.98 1.56
C GLY A 430 3.02 30.28 2.99
N LYS A 431 1.93 29.65 3.43
CA LYS A 431 1.53 29.62 4.84
C LYS A 431 2.20 28.46 5.57
N LEU A 432 2.41 28.62 6.87
CA LEU A 432 2.85 27.54 7.78
C LEU A 432 1.69 27.10 8.67
N VAL A 433 1.45 25.79 8.75
CA VAL A 433 0.55 25.16 9.72
C VAL A 433 1.37 24.38 10.74
N LEU A 434 1.09 24.62 12.02
CA LEU A 434 1.67 23.90 13.14
C LEU A 434 0.53 23.23 13.93
N ILE A 435 0.45 21.90 13.87
CA ILE A 435 -0.45 21.09 14.71
C ILE A 435 0.37 20.33 15.75
N GLY A 436 0.23 20.74 17.01
CA GLY A 436 1.00 20.26 18.15
C GLY A 436 0.11 19.55 19.17
N GLY A 437 0.59 18.45 19.75
CA GLY A 437 -0.17 17.69 20.73
C GLY A 437 0.60 16.56 21.39
N VAL A 438 -0.13 15.59 21.92
CA VAL A 438 0.39 14.30 22.40
C VAL A 438 -0.27 13.17 21.59
N GLN A 439 0.53 12.26 21.05
CA GLN A 439 0.05 11.00 20.47
C GLN A 439 -0.19 9.99 21.59
N ILE A 440 -1.33 9.32 21.60
CA ILE A 440 -1.71 8.31 22.60
C ILE A 440 -1.92 6.98 21.89
N ASN A 441 -0.98 6.05 22.10
CA ASN A 441 -1.04 4.73 21.50
C ASN A 441 -2.01 3.82 22.29
N MET A 442 -2.95 3.21 21.59
CA MET A 442 -4.09 2.50 22.20
C MET A 442 -3.99 0.98 22.03
N PRO A 443 -4.60 0.18 22.93
CA PRO A 443 -4.54 -1.27 22.81
C PRO A 443 -5.52 -1.73 21.72
N ALA A 444 -5.09 -2.65 20.86
CA ALA A 444 -5.97 -3.25 19.86
C ALA A 444 -7.24 -3.82 20.53
N PRO A 445 -8.45 -3.60 19.98
CA PRO A 445 -8.75 -3.15 18.61
C PRO A 445 -9.15 -1.67 18.48
N PHE A 446 -8.72 -0.77 19.37
CA PHE A 446 -9.11 0.65 19.32
C PHE A 446 -8.17 1.48 18.42
N GLU A 447 -8.68 2.56 17.82
CA GLU A 447 -7.83 3.55 17.12
C GLU A 447 -6.95 4.32 18.13
N ASP A 448 -5.76 4.73 17.69
CA ASP A 448 -4.93 5.70 18.40
C ASP A 448 -5.60 7.06 18.53
N HIS A 449 -5.40 7.70 19.68
CA HIS A 449 -5.88 9.07 19.93
C HIS A 449 -4.75 10.09 19.79
N PHE A 450 -5.11 11.30 19.40
CA PHE A 450 -4.24 12.47 19.50
C PHE A 450 -4.94 13.53 20.37
N GLN A 451 -4.20 14.10 21.31
CA GLN A 451 -4.66 15.25 22.11
C GLN A 451 -4.09 16.54 21.49
N PRO A 452 -4.88 17.30 20.71
CA PRO A 452 -4.42 18.55 20.15
C PRO A 452 -4.27 19.61 21.26
N LEU A 453 -3.07 20.16 21.39
CA LEU A 453 -2.72 21.22 22.33
C LEU A 453 -2.36 22.53 21.62
N MET A 454 -2.27 22.51 20.29
CA MET A 454 -1.99 23.65 19.41
C MET A 454 -2.44 23.33 17.99
N PHE A 455 -3.08 24.27 17.31
CA PHE A 455 -3.32 24.21 15.86
C PHE A 455 -3.34 25.65 15.32
N GLN A 456 -2.21 26.09 14.76
CA GLN A 456 -1.95 27.50 14.42
C GLN A 456 -1.54 27.64 12.96
N VAL A 457 -2.11 28.65 12.27
CA VAL A 457 -1.70 29.04 10.92
C VAL A 457 -0.98 30.38 10.96
N CYS A 458 0.23 30.43 10.42
CA CYS A 458 1.06 31.63 10.35
C CYS A 458 1.12 32.16 8.91
N ASN A 459 1.17 33.49 8.77
CA ASN A 459 1.29 34.13 7.46
C ASN A 459 2.71 33.95 6.88
N PRO A 460 2.89 34.14 5.56
CA PRO A 460 4.21 34.06 4.95
C PRO A 460 5.19 35.05 5.58
N GLN A 461 6.45 34.65 5.73
CA GLN A 461 7.57 35.46 6.24
C GLN A 461 7.43 36.00 7.69
N GLU A 462 6.29 35.80 8.37
CA GLU A 462 6.15 36.06 9.81
C GLU A 462 6.76 34.91 10.61
N LYS A 463 7.75 35.17 11.48
CA LYS A 463 8.21 34.13 12.42
C LYS A 463 7.09 33.79 13.41
N PRO A 464 6.78 32.50 13.63
CA PRO A 464 5.73 32.11 14.56
C PRO A 464 6.11 32.52 15.99
N THR A 465 5.10 32.89 16.75
CA THR A 465 5.17 33.01 18.22
C THR A 465 3.89 32.42 18.80
N ALA A 466 3.86 32.18 20.11
CA ALA A 466 2.67 31.74 20.83
C ALA A 466 1.47 32.75 20.80
N THR A 467 1.60 33.88 20.11
CA THR A 467 0.53 34.89 19.94
C THR A 467 0.32 35.34 18.49
N ASN A 468 1.18 34.94 17.54
CA ASN A 468 1.18 35.47 16.17
C ASN A 468 0.75 34.40 15.17
N GLY A 469 -0.55 34.32 14.90
CA GLY A 469 -1.15 33.43 13.92
C GLY A 469 -2.67 33.37 14.08
N THR A 470 -3.35 32.67 13.19
CA THR A 470 -4.75 32.28 13.41
C THR A 470 -4.79 30.96 14.19
N ASP A 471 -5.33 31.00 15.40
CA ASP A 471 -5.63 29.80 16.18
C ASP A 471 -6.86 29.10 15.59
N LEU A 472 -6.67 27.86 15.15
CA LEU A 472 -7.69 26.96 14.62
C LEU A 472 -7.97 25.78 15.57
N LEU A 473 -7.44 25.76 16.80
CA LEU A 473 -7.71 24.68 17.76
C LEU A 473 -9.23 24.51 18.00
N GLN A 474 -9.98 25.62 17.96
CA GLN A 474 -11.44 25.60 18.02
C GLN A 474 -12.12 24.93 16.79
N TYR A 475 -11.44 24.78 15.64
CA TYR A 475 -11.95 24.02 14.49
C TYR A 475 -11.85 22.50 14.66
N LEU A 476 -10.84 22.02 15.39
CA LEU A 476 -10.83 20.63 15.89
C LEU A 476 -11.95 20.38 16.91
N ILE A 477 -12.68 21.42 17.30
CA ILE A 477 -13.81 21.38 18.24
C ILE A 477 -15.16 21.71 17.55
N CYS A 478 -15.22 22.59 16.52
CA CYS A 478 -16.43 23.01 15.75
C CYS A 478 -16.12 23.53 14.31
N GLN A 479 -16.90 23.18 13.27
CA GLN A 479 -16.73 23.56 11.83
C GLN A 479 -17.34 24.95 11.46
N PRO A 480 -17.00 25.72 10.35
CA PRO A 480 -17.13 25.35 8.91
C PRO A 480 -16.02 25.86 7.89
N PRO A 481 -16.20 26.68 6.79
CA PRO A 481 -15.83 26.24 5.40
C PRO A 481 -15.01 27.19 4.42
N VAL A 482 -14.68 26.62 3.24
CA VAL A 482 -13.87 26.92 1.99
C VAL A 482 -13.66 28.34 1.35
N PRO A 483 -12.85 28.59 0.23
CA PRO A 483 -11.80 27.81 -0.53
C PRO A 483 -10.54 28.54 -1.22
N ARG A 484 -9.42 27.79 -1.50
CA ARG A 484 -8.56 27.65 -2.78
C ARG A 484 -7.96 28.90 -3.56
N ARG A 485 -6.88 28.94 -4.42
CA ARG A 485 -5.67 28.12 -4.86
C ARG A 485 -4.72 28.90 -5.90
N TRP A 486 -3.59 28.31 -6.40
CA TRP A 486 -2.63 28.66 -7.55
C TRP A 486 -1.40 29.57 -7.21
N SER A 487 -0.23 29.75 -7.91
CA SER A 487 0.53 29.36 -9.18
C SER A 487 1.94 30.07 -9.15
N GLU A 488 3.11 29.91 -9.85
CA GLU A 488 3.90 29.11 -10.88
C GLU A 488 5.35 29.80 -10.98
N HIS A 489 6.45 29.63 -11.78
CA HIS A 489 7.24 28.77 -12.76
C HIS A 489 8.63 29.54 -13.02
N CYS A 490 9.81 29.23 -13.66
CA CYS A 490 10.69 28.15 -14.25
C CYS A 490 12.12 28.78 -14.51
N SER A 491 13.28 28.29 -15.02
CA SER A 491 14.04 27.04 -15.42
C SER A 491 15.57 27.27 -15.03
N ASP A 492 16.76 26.79 -15.52
CA ASP A 492 17.45 26.09 -16.68
C ASP A 492 19.01 26.09 -16.33
N CYS A 493 20.07 25.42 -16.87
CA CYS A 493 20.53 24.07 -17.36
C CYS A 493 22.13 24.06 -17.31
N ASP A 494 23.04 23.11 -17.65
CA ASP A 494 23.17 21.65 -17.98
C ASP A 494 24.70 21.23 -18.04
N SER A 495 25.09 20.00 -17.58
CA SER A 495 26.11 19.03 -18.14
C SER A 495 27.39 18.67 -17.31
N ARG A 496 28.27 17.63 -17.51
CA ARG A 496 28.41 16.21 -18.08
C ARG A 496 29.93 15.79 -17.89
N GLN A 497 30.59 14.63 -18.11
CA GLN A 497 30.50 13.12 -18.34
C GLN A 497 32.00 12.61 -18.29
N MET A 498 32.56 11.37 -18.34
CA MET A 498 32.32 9.89 -18.50
C MET A 498 33.69 9.17 -18.19
N SER A 499 33.93 7.86 -17.93
CA SER A 499 33.21 6.69 -17.33
C SER A 499 34.20 5.51 -17.06
N SER A 500 33.95 4.60 -16.09
CA SER A 500 34.55 3.24 -16.00
C SER A 500 33.63 2.30 -15.16
N GLU A 501 33.44 1.03 -15.55
CA GLU A 501 32.06 0.52 -15.75
C GLU A 501 31.65 -0.85 -15.15
N LEU A 502 30.34 -1.13 -15.29
CA LEU A 502 29.54 -2.29 -14.85
C LEU A 502 29.45 -3.38 -15.95
N LYS A 503 28.75 -4.50 -15.70
CA LYS A 503 28.43 -5.51 -16.75
C LYS A 503 27.27 -5.03 -17.65
N PRO A 504 27.38 -5.05 -18.99
CA PRO A 504 26.33 -4.52 -19.89
C PRO A 504 24.97 -5.23 -19.82
N GLU A 505 24.94 -6.56 -19.94
CA GLU A 505 23.72 -7.36 -20.23
C GLU A 505 22.51 -7.08 -19.30
N ARG A 506 22.76 -6.79 -18.01
CA ARG A 506 21.69 -6.49 -17.04
C ARG A 506 21.15 -5.07 -17.17
N LEU A 507 21.99 -4.11 -17.55
CA LEU A 507 21.61 -2.71 -17.75
C LEU A 507 20.59 -2.59 -18.88
N ASP A 508 20.75 -3.37 -19.95
CA ASP A 508 19.79 -3.43 -21.06
C ASP A 508 18.44 -3.99 -20.62
N THR A 509 18.39 -4.97 -19.70
CA THR A 509 17.12 -5.42 -19.08
C THR A 509 16.49 -4.34 -18.19
N PHE A 510 17.28 -3.60 -17.41
CA PHE A 510 16.75 -2.51 -16.56
C PHE A 510 16.25 -1.31 -17.39
N ALA A 511 16.95 -0.93 -18.46
CA ALA A 511 16.45 0.04 -19.44
C ALA A 511 15.23 -0.51 -20.22
N TRP A 512 15.20 -1.82 -20.49
CA TRP A 512 14.05 -2.67 -20.79
C TRP A 512 12.79 -2.28 -19.99
N LEU A 513 12.89 -2.44 -18.67
CA LEU A 513 11.82 -2.21 -17.70
C LEU A 513 11.56 -0.72 -17.38
N ASN A 514 12.28 0.20 -18.01
CA ASN A 514 12.31 1.63 -17.67
C ASN A 514 12.81 1.94 -16.24
N TRP A 515 13.47 0.97 -15.60
CA TRP A 515 14.09 1.09 -14.27
C TRP A 515 15.42 1.83 -14.28
N SER A 516 15.96 2.14 -15.46
CA SER A 516 17.26 2.79 -15.59
C SER A 516 17.33 3.61 -16.86
N PRO A 517 18.03 4.76 -16.86
CA PRO A 517 18.25 5.52 -18.08
C PRO A 517 19.00 4.67 -19.12
N LYS A 518 18.61 4.78 -20.39
CA LYS A 518 19.23 4.03 -21.50
C LYS A 518 20.75 4.29 -21.54
N PRO A 519 21.60 3.29 -21.89
CA PRO A 519 23.06 3.42 -21.83
C PRO A 519 23.66 4.65 -22.54
N SER A 520 22.96 5.22 -23.52
CA SER A 520 23.38 6.41 -24.26
C SER A 520 23.07 7.76 -23.59
N THR A 521 22.40 7.82 -22.43
CA THR A 521 22.01 9.10 -21.80
C THR A 521 23.10 9.66 -20.86
N PRO A 522 23.15 10.99 -20.64
CA PRO A 522 24.08 11.60 -19.68
C PRO A 522 23.93 11.04 -18.27
N CYS A 523 22.69 10.92 -17.79
CA CYS A 523 22.34 10.33 -16.51
C CYS A 523 22.90 8.90 -16.34
N CYS A 524 22.71 8.01 -17.32
CA CYS A 524 23.28 6.64 -17.27
C CYS A 524 24.82 6.67 -17.18
N ASN A 525 25.43 7.53 -17.98
CA ASN A 525 26.89 7.68 -18.03
C ASN A 525 27.51 8.31 -16.76
N THR A 526 26.71 9.00 -15.94
CA THR A 526 27.09 9.40 -14.57
C THR A 526 26.81 8.31 -13.55
N LEU A 527 25.67 7.61 -13.62
CA LEU A 527 25.37 6.47 -12.75
C LEU A 527 26.47 5.39 -12.82
N LEU A 528 26.80 4.92 -14.03
CA LEU A 528 27.82 3.88 -14.26
C LEU A 528 29.23 4.32 -13.87
N ARG A 529 29.55 5.62 -14.02
CA ARG A 529 30.87 6.20 -13.68
C ARG A 529 31.06 6.35 -12.18
N CYS A 530 30.05 6.91 -11.52
CA CYS A 530 30.16 7.40 -10.16
C CYS A 530 29.73 6.37 -9.11
N PHE A 531 28.84 5.44 -9.48
CA PHE A 531 28.27 4.43 -8.60
C PHE A 531 28.29 3.02 -9.24
N PRO A 532 29.46 2.51 -9.67
CA PRO A 532 29.57 1.19 -10.28
C PRO A 532 29.06 0.10 -9.31
N GLY A 533 28.18 -0.77 -9.82
CA GLY A 533 27.49 -1.79 -9.03
C GLY A 533 26.14 -1.37 -8.45
N ALA A 534 25.67 -0.15 -8.69
CA ALA A 534 24.33 0.28 -8.32
C ALA A 534 23.23 -0.54 -9.01
N LEU A 535 22.13 -0.81 -8.28
CA LEU A 535 20.96 -1.58 -8.73
C LEU A 535 19.66 -0.81 -8.44
N PRO A 536 18.61 -0.91 -9.26
CA PRO A 536 17.29 -0.35 -8.93
C PRO A 536 16.77 -0.82 -7.57
N GLY A 537 15.92 -0.01 -6.92
CA GLY A 537 15.31 -0.31 -5.61
C GLY A 537 14.61 -1.69 -5.59
N THR A 538 13.78 -1.97 -6.60
CA THR A 538 13.09 -3.26 -6.76
C THR A 538 14.06 -4.44 -6.84
N ALA A 539 15.15 -4.29 -7.59
CA ALA A 539 16.18 -5.31 -7.72
C ALA A 539 16.94 -5.51 -6.39
N THR A 540 17.20 -4.43 -5.66
CA THR A 540 17.88 -4.48 -4.35
C THR A 540 17.06 -5.22 -3.31
N LEU A 541 15.75 -4.92 -3.17
CA LEU A 541 14.85 -5.68 -2.30
C LEU A 541 14.84 -7.17 -2.69
N ARG A 542 14.51 -7.50 -3.95
CA ARG A 542 14.37 -8.89 -4.40
C ARG A 542 15.66 -9.71 -4.19
N ARG A 543 16.85 -9.12 -4.40
CA ARG A 543 18.14 -9.80 -4.11
C ARG A 543 18.45 -9.95 -2.62
N MET A 544 17.94 -9.07 -1.77
CA MET A 544 18.03 -9.20 -0.32
C MET A 544 17.19 -10.37 0.19
N LEU A 545 15.93 -10.49 -0.25
CA LEU A 545 15.02 -11.56 0.20
C LEU A 545 15.61 -12.96 -0.07
N VAL A 546 16.11 -13.19 -1.29
CA VAL A 546 16.77 -14.46 -1.68
C VAL A 546 18.02 -14.78 -0.84
N ALA A 547 18.71 -13.77 -0.31
CA ALA A 547 19.89 -13.95 0.53
C ALA A 547 19.54 -14.21 2.01
N LEU A 548 18.34 -13.82 2.46
CA LEU A 548 17.89 -13.94 3.86
C LEU A 548 16.91 -15.10 4.10
N GLU A 549 16.17 -15.54 3.09
CA GLU A 549 15.29 -16.72 3.13
C GLU A 549 16.01 -17.97 3.70
N PRO A 550 17.21 -18.37 3.22
CA PRO A 550 17.94 -19.53 3.78
C PRO A 550 18.42 -19.35 5.23
N LEU A 551 18.31 -18.14 5.78
CA LEU A 551 18.67 -17.80 7.15
C LEU A 551 17.45 -17.71 8.08
N GLY A 552 16.22 -17.88 7.56
CA GLY A 552 14.98 -17.96 8.33
C GLY A 552 14.35 -16.61 8.68
N PHE A 553 14.65 -15.55 7.93
CA PHE A 553 13.99 -14.25 8.09
C PHE A 553 12.61 -14.26 7.42
N THR A 554 11.60 -13.80 8.14
CA THR A 554 10.24 -13.56 7.61
C THR A 554 9.70 -12.26 8.22
N PRO A 555 8.70 -11.59 7.59
CA PRO A 555 8.11 -10.36 8.12
C PRO A 555 7.54 -10.52 9.54
N GLU A 556 6.99 -11.69 9.86
CA GLU A 556 6.42 -11.98 11.20
C GLU A 556 7.49 -12.14 12.29
N ASN A 557 8.77 -12.31 11.90
CA ASN A 557 9.86 -12.57 12.83
C ASN A 557 11.01 -11.55 12.75
N THR A 558 10.91 -10.50 11.93
CA THR A 558 12.00 -9.54 11.69
C THR A 558 11.49 -8.12 11.86
N ILE A 559 12.12 -7.31 12.72
CA ILE A 559 11.84 -5.87 12.80
C ILE A 559 12.81 -5.07 11.91
N TYR A 560 12.29 -4.09 11.20
CA TYR A 560 13.03 -3.25 10.25
C TYR A 560 13.33 -1.86 10.83
N GLY A 561 14.56 -1.38 10.62
CA GLY A 561 14.96 -0.01 10.90
C GLY A 561 15.77 0.59 9.75
N GLN A 562 15.71 1.91 9.58
CA GLN A 562 16.42 2.58 8.50
C GLN A 562 17.20 3.82 8.95
N SER A 563 18.44 3.94 8.49
CA SER A 563 19.33 5.07 8.75
C SER A 563 19.73 5.72 7.43
N ILE A 564 18.76 6.44 6.85
CA ILE A 564 18.87 7.23 5.62
C ILE A 564 18.51 8.70 5.93
N CYS A 565 18.66 9.58 4.94
CA CYS A 565 18.40 11.00 5.11
C CYS A 565 16.88 11.31 5.04
N PRO A 566 16.32 12.19 5.89
CA PRO A 566 14.90 12.56 5.94
C PRO A 566 14.39 13.33 4.71
N ASP A 567 15.27 13.64 3.75
CA ASP A 567 14.92 14.20 2.43
C ASP A 567 13.87 13.30 1.74
N GLU A 568 12.70 13.84 1.39
CA GLU A 568 11.48 13.05 1.08
C GLU A 568 11.64 12.16 -0.16
N ILE A 569 12.50 12.57 -1.11
CA ILE A 569 12.87 11.78 -2.29
C ILE A 569 13.44 10.41 -1.94
N ASN A 570 14.01 10.26 -0.73
CA ASN A 570 14.48 8.95 -0.27
C ASN A 570 13.36 8.02 0.19
N ASN A 571 12.13 8.52 0.35
CA ASN A 571 10.97 7.82 0.93
C ASN A 571 9.80 7.68 -0.04
N GLU A 572 9.81 8.38 -1.19
CA GLU A 572 8.81 8.27 -2.27
C GLU A 572 8.37 6.81 -2.56
N LYS A 573 7.06 6.60 -2.69
CA LYS A 573 6.45 5.31 -3.01
C LYS A 573 7.09 4.65 -4.24
N GLY A 574 7.77 3.53 -4.01
CA GLY A 574 8.48 2.75 -5.03
C GLY A 574 10.00 2.84 -4.95
N ASN A 575 10.56 3.76 -4.15
CA ASN A 575 11.98 3.80 -3.82
C ASN A 575 12.32 2.76 -2.74
N LEU A 576 13.61 2.47 -2.53
CA LEU A 576 14.05 1.30 -1.76
C LEU A 576 13.50 1.26 -0.32
N SER A 577 13.36 2.40 0.34
CA SER A 577 12.86 2.52 1.72
C SER A 577 11.38 2.12 1.86
N SER A 578 10.51 2.64 0.98
CA SER A 578 9.09 2.32 0.96
C SER A 578 8.85 0.87 0.54
N LEU A 579 9.60 0.37 -0.46
CA LEU A 579 9.63 -1.06 -0.80
C LEU A 579 10.07 -1.97 0.36
N MET A 580 11.02 -1.52 1.18
CA MET A 580 11.50 -2.26 2.35
C MET A 580 10.45 -2.29 3.48
N ALA A 581 9.81 -1.15 3.77
CA ALA A 581 8.72 -1.08 4.75
C ALA A 581 7.48 -1.88 4.31
N GLU A 582 7.12 -1.84 3.02
CA GLU A 582 6.03 -2.64 2.45
C GLU A 582 6.24 -4.16 2.59
N HIS A 583 7.49 -4.63 2.75
CA HIS A 583 7.80 -6.05 2.92
C HIS A 583 8.06 -6.46 4.37
N TRP A 584 8.85 -5.69 5.12
CA TRP A 584 9.26 -6.03 6.49
C TRP A 584 8.36 -5.44 7.58
N GLY A 585 7.36 -4.63 7.21
CA GLY A 585 6.47 -3.94 8.14
C GLY A 585 7.00 -2.58 8.59
N GLU A 586 6.34 -2.01 9.60
CA GLU A 586 6.58 -0.65 10.06
C GLU A 586 8.05 -0.42 10.45
N CYS A 587 8.61 0.67 9.93
CA CYS A 587 10.02 0.98 10.06
C CYS A 587 10.32 1.82 11.30
N PHE A 588 11.40 1.50 12.02
CA PHE A 588 12.01 2.39 13.02
C PHE A 588 13.03 3.32 12.35
N PRO A 589 12.75 4.63 12.12
CA PRO A 589 13.73 5.54 11.53
C PRO A 589 14.86 5.86 12.54
N MET A 590 16.02 5.27 12.31
CA MET A 590 17.26 5.51 13.05
C MET A 590 18.06 6.72 12.53
N GLY A 591 17.71 7.22 11.34
CA GLY A 591 18.46 8.22 10.58
C GLY A 591 18.37 9.66 11.09
N GLY A 592 18.64 10.57 10.15
CA GLY A 592 18.73 12.01 10.35
C GLY A 592 19.50 12.62 9.17
N ILE A 593 19.80 13.92 9.21
CA ILE A 593 20.33 14.60 8.02
C ILE A 593 21.64 13.96 7.52
N GLY A 594 21.74 13.75 6.21
CA GLY A 594 22.84 13.05 5.57
C GLY A 594 22.87 11.53 5.73
N GLY A 595 21.95 10.91 6.47
CA GLY A 595 21.87 9.45 6.65
C GLY A 595 22.68 8.89 7.82
N VAL A 596 22.99 9.72 8.83
CA VAL A 596 23.71 9.30 10.04
C VAL A 596 22.74 8.71 11.07
N PRO A 597 23.11 7.65 11.83
CA PRO A 597 22.28 7.03 12.87
C PRO A 597 22.12 7.89 14.15
N PHE A 598 21.62 9.11 14.02
CA PHE A 598 21.58 10.10 15.11
C PHE A 598 20.68 9.73 16.29
N VAL A 599 19.80 8.72 16.18
CA VAL A 599 19.06 8.19 17.35
C VAL A 599 19.98 7.56 18.41
N GLY A 600 21.23 7.22 18.03
CA GLY A 600 22.28 6.84 18.95
C GLY A 600 22.04 5.52 19.69
N LYS A 601 22.85 5.31 20.74
CA LYS A 601 22.82 4.10 21.58
C LYS A 601 21.47 3.92 22.28
N THR A 602 20.87 5.01 22.79
CA THR A 602 19.52 4.93 23.41
C THR A 602 18.44 4.61 22.39
N GLY A 603 18.51 5.17 21.17
CA GLY A 603 17.57 4.85 20.09
C GLY A 603 17.64 3.39 19.65
N PHE A 604 18.85 2.87 19.42
CA PHE A 604 19.04 1.44 19.13
C PHE A 604 18.60 0.56 20.30
N MET A 605 18.82 0.96 21.56
CA MET A 605 18.33 0.23 22.73
C MET A 605 16.79 0.25 22.82
N ALA A 606 16.10 1.30 22.36
CA ALA A 606 14.64 1.29 22.26
C ALA A 606 14.21 0.27 21.20
N PHE A 607 14.68 0.42 19.97
CA PHE A 607 14.44 -0.49 18.84
C PHE A 607 14.72 -1.97 19.18
N SER A 608 15.82 -2.26 19.89
CA SER A 608 16.19 -3.62 20.29
C SER A 608 15.28 -4.23 21.36
N ASN A 609 14.46 -3.44 22.06
CA ASN A 609 13.40 -3.92 22.95
C ASN A 609 12.07 -4.17 22.22
N HIS A 610 11.96 -3.82 20.93
CA HIS A 610 10.74 -3.97 20.14
C HIS A 610 10.76 -5.22 19.25
N VAL A 611 11.91 -5.89 19.14
CA VAL A 611 12.10 -7.17 18.45
C VAL A 611 11.07 -8.22 18.92
N PRO A 612 10.48 -9.03 18.02
CA PRO A 612 9.61 -10.15 18.39
C PRO A 612 10.32 -11.18 19.28
N ASP A 613 9.57 -12.02 20.01
CA ASP A 613 10.14 -13.05 20.88
C ASP A 613 10.94 -14.09 20.07
N ASN A 614 12.29 -14.02 20.14
CA ASN A 614 13.25 -14.76 19.30
C ASN A 614 13.34 -14.28 17.83
N GLY A 615 12.82 -13.08 17.53
CA GLY A 615 12.90 -12.45 16.22
C GLY A 615 14.27 -11.83 15.90
N ASN A 616 14.45 -11.43 14.65
CA ASN A 616 15.65 -10.85 14.08
C ASN A 616 15.54 -9.33 13.90
N VAL A 617 16.67 -8.67 13.62
CA VAL A 617 16.75 -7.24 13.31
C VAL A 617 17.36 -7.04 11.91
N LEU A 618 16.80 -6.13 11.12
CA LEU A 618 17.32 -5.74 9.81
C LEU A 618 17.47 -4.21 9.74
N ILE A 619 18.66 -3.73 9.35
CA ILE A 619 18.94 -2.30 9.18
C ILE A 619 19.45 -1.99 7.77
N LEU A 620 18.75 -1.08 7.08
CA LEU A 620 19.22 -0.38 5.88
C LEU A 620 19.90 0.94 6.28
N PHE A 621 21.08 1.26 5.75
CA PHE A 621 21.74 2.54 6.05
C PHE A 621 22.61 3.11 4.92
N GLY A 622 22.73 4.44 4.90
CA GLY A 622 23.64 5.14 3.99
C GLY A 622 23.29 6.61 3.73
N PRO A 623 24.22 7.38 3.14
CA PRO A 623 23.92 8.68 2.57
C PRO A 623 23.17 8.52 1.24
N HIS A 624 22.65 9.64 0.74
CA HIS A 624 22.03 9.70 -0.59
C HIS A 624 22.63 10.81 -1.47
N ILE A 625 22.40 10.74 -2.77
CA ILE A 625 22.83 11.71 -3.77
C ILE A 625 21.94 11.62 -5.01
N ALA A 626 21.48 12.74 -5.54
CA ALA A 626 20.70 12.75 -6.77
C ALA A 626 21.57 12.83 -8.04
N ILE A 627 21.06 12.31 -9.15
CA ILE A 627 21.59 12.52 -10.51
C ILE A 627 20.50 13.20 -11.35
N SER A 628 20.79 14.33 -11.99
CA SER A 628 19.86 14.97 -12.93
C SER A 628 19.75 14.24 -14.28
N GLU A 629 18.79 14.63 -15.12
CA GLU A 629 18.74 14.19 -16.53
C GLU A 629 20.04 14.55 -17.30
N SER A 630 20.62 15.74 -17.01
CA SER A 630 21.91 16.19 -17.54
C SER A 630 23.10 15.37 -17.03
N GLY A 631 22.91 14.51 -16.01
CA GLY A 631 23.96 13.70 -15.42
C GLY A 631 24.85 14.48 -14.43
N GLU A 632 24.35 15.56 -13.85
CA GLU A 632 25.00 16.31 -12.77
C GLU A 632 24.75 15.62 -11.42
N LEU A 633 25.77 15.57 -10.57
CA LEU A 633 25.68 15.01 -9.22
C LEU A 633 25.17 16.06 -8.23
N GLY A 634 24.27 15.66 -7.35
CA GLY A 634 23.77 16.50 -6.27
C GLY A 634 22.52 17.32 -6.64
N LYS A 635 21.87 16.99 -7.75
CA LYS A 635 20.79 17.76 -8.38
C LYS A 635 19.53 16.94 -8.62
N TYR A 636 18.38 17.48 -8.23
CA TYR A 636 17.07 16.84 -8.40
C TYR A 636 15.99 17.89 -8.70
N LEU A 637 15.06 17.57 -9.60
CA LEU A 637 13.88 18.39 -9.89
C LEU A 637 12.69 17.83 -9.11
N ARG A 638 12.39 18.44 -7.95
CA ARG A 638 11.30 17.99 -7.07
C ARG A 638 9.93 18.28 -7.67
N GLN A 639 8.94 17.46 -7.32
CA GLN A 639 7.55 17.68 -7.74
C GLN A 639 7.05 19.07 -7.29
N GLY A 640 6.38 19.78 -8.19
CA GLY A 640 5.89 21.13 -7.92
C GLY A 640 6.97 22.24 -7.90
N GLN A 641 8.23 21.91 -8.18
CA GLN A 641 9.30 22.89 -8.38
C GLN A 641 9.64 23.05 -9.86
N SER A 642 9.93 24.28 -10.26
CA SER A 642 10.26 24.60 -11.65
C SER A 642 11.78 24.73 -11.93
N LYS A 643 12.63 24.35 -10.95
CA LYS A 643 14.10 24.33 -10.99
C LYS A 643 14.69 23.23 -10.10
N GLU A 644 15.89 22.77 -10.42
CA GLU A 644 16.58 21.75 -9.62
C GLU A 644 17.16 22.28 -8.29
N SER A 645 16.78 21.65 -7.19
CA SER A 645 17.34 21.87 -5.85
C SER A 645 18.47 20.86 -5.55
N THR A 646 19.06 20.94 -4.34
CA THR A 646 20.24 20.15 -3.94
C THR A 646 19.85 18.89 -3.16
N ALA A 647 20.40 17.74 -3.53
CA ALA A 647 20.16 16.46 -2.86
C ALA A 647 21.42 15.56 -2.88
N CYS A 648 22.04 15.18 -1.75
CA CYS A 648 21.70 15.52 -0.37
C CYS A 648 22.06 16.97 0.01
N GLY A 649 21.05 17.79 0.35
CA GLY A 649 21.27 19.18 0.76
C GLY A 649 22.20 19.34 1.97
N ALA A 650 22.07 18.49 2.98
CA ALA A 650 22.86 18.60 4.23
C ALA A 650 24.36 18.27 4.03
N VAL A 651 24.67 17.21 3.27
CA VAL A 651 26.06 16.80 2.97
C VAL A 651 26.74 17.82 2.05
N LEU A 652 26.00 18.37 1.06
CA LEU A 652 26.49 19.45 0.21
C LEU A 652 26.71 20.76 1.01
N ALA A 653 25.82 21.09 1.94
CA ALA A 653 25.99 22.24 2.84
C ALA A 653 27.21 22.07 3.76
N ALA A 654 27.46 20.86 4.29
CA ALA A 654 28.65 20.56 5.08
C ALA A 654 29.95 20.72 4.27
N TYR A 655 29.96 20.22 3.03
CA TYR A 655 31.07 20.40 2.08
C TYR A 655 31.33 21.87 1.73
N ASN A 656 30.28 22.63 1.42
CA ASN A 656 30.36 24.06 1.10
C ASN A 656 30.84 24.90 2.30
N SER A 657 30.42 24.54 3.53
CA SER A 657 30.93 25.18 4.76
C SER A 657 32.42 24.91 4.98
N CYS A 658 32.95 23.77 4.55
CA CYS A 658 34.38 23.49 4.61
C CYS A 658 35.16 24.24 3.51
N CYS A 659 34.63 24.26 2.29
CA CYS A 659 35.27 24.92 1.14
C CYS A 659 35.36 26.45 1.26
N SER A 660 34.44 27.07 2.01
CA SER A 660 34.46 28.52 2.32
C SER A 660 35.45 28.91 3.43
N GLY A 661 36.16 27.95 4.04
CA GLY A 661 37.22 28.21 5.02
C GLY A 661 36.76 28.60 6.43
N SER A 662 35.45 28.55 6.70
CA SER A 662 34.88 28.87 8.02
C SER A 662 35.06 27.72 9.02
N LEU A 663 36.28 27.59 9.55
CA LEU A 663 36.67 26.55 10.53
C LEU A 663 36.35 26.90 11.99
N ASP A 664 35.66 28.02 12.26
CA ASP A 664 35.23 28.40 13.61
C ASP A 664 33.94 27.63 13.99
N PHE A 665 34.12 26.37 14.37
CA PHE A 665 33.03 25.43 14.66
C PHE A 665 32.44 25.65 16.06
N ALA A 666 31.81 26.80 16.28
CA ALA A 666 30.91 26.99 17.42
C ALA A 666 29.78 25.94 17.35
N PHE A 667 29.60 25.18 18.44
CA PHE A 667 28.56 24.17 18.56
C PHE A 667 27.19 24.84 18.78
N ASP A 668 26.21 24.51 17.94
CA ASP A 668 24.83 24.99 18.03
C ASP A 668 23.94 23.86 18.57
N GLU A 669 23.41 24.02 19.79
CA GLU A 669 22.54 23.03 20.43
C GLU A 669 21.22 22.78 19.66
N SER A 670 20.82 23.70 18.78
CA SER A 670 19.66 23.55 17.88
C SER A 670 20.05 23.20 16.43
N ASP A 671 21.31 22.80 16.17
CA ASP A 671 21.78 22.32 14.86
C ASP A 671 22.88 21.23 15.00
N MET A 672 22.77 20.40 16.04
CA MET A 672 23.80 19.43 16.45
C MET A 672 24.15 18.42 15.34
N GLN A 673 23.15 17.94 14.60
CA GLN A 673 23.35 16.99 13.49
C GLN A 673 24.26 17.56 12.40
N GLN A 674 24.08 18.83 12.02
CA GLN A 674 24.91 19.48 11.01
C GLN A 674 26.31 19.82 11.55
N CYS A 675 26.42 20.09 12.85
CA CYS A 675 27.72 20.24 13.51
C CYS A 675 28.56 18.94 13.42
N TRP A 676 27.93 17.78 13.60
CA TRP A 676 28.59 16.47 13.41
C TRP A 676 28.96 16.22 11.94
N LEU A 677 28.02 16.38 11.00
CA LEU A 677 28.27 16.17 9.56
C LEU A 677 29.43 17.03 9.05
N ARG A 678 29.42 18.32 9.36
CA ARG A 678 30.48 19.28 9.01
C ARG A 678 31.82 18.89 9.62
N SER A 679 31.84 18.45 10.87
CA SER A 679 33.05 17.95 11.54
C SER A 679 33.58 16.66 10.92
N SER A 680 32.71 15.80 10.36
CA SER A 680 33.13 14.59 9.65
C SER A 680 33.66 14.89 8.24
N VAL A 681 32.93 15.68 7.45
CA VAL A 681 33.34 16.11 6.10
C VAL A 681 34.66 16.88 6.14
N ALA A 682 34.91 17.68 7.18
CA ALA A 682 36.20 18.34 7.40
C ALA A 682 37.39 17.37 7.54
N LYS A 683 37.21 16.21 8.22
CA LYS A 683 38.25 15.16 8.33
C LYS A 683 38.56 14.54 6.97
N ALA A 684 37.55 14.35 6.13
CA ALA A 684 37.67 13.74 4.80
C ALA A 684 38.15 14.72 3.70
N MET A 685 38.06 16.03 3.92
CA MET A 685 38.29 17.07 2.92
C MET A 685 39.58 16.90 2.07
N PRO A 686 40.75 16.53 2.62
CA PRO A 686 41.97 16.34 1.81
C PRO A 686 41.87 15.18 0.80
N LYS A 687 41.05 14.16 1.09
CA LYS A 687 40.77 13.04 0.16
C LYS A 687 39.77 13.49 -0.93
N ILE A 688 38.76 14.25 -0.53
CA ILE A 688 37.70 14.75 -1.42
C ILE A 688 38.27 15.73 -2.46
N GLN A 689 39.11 16.68 -2.03
CA GLN A 689 39.76 17.66 -2.90
C GLN A 689 40.81 17.07 -3.86
N ALA A 690 41.24 15.82 -3.64
CA ALA A 690 42.22 15.12 -4.47
C ALA A 690 41.59 14.16 -5.49
N ALA A 691 40.26 14.03 -5.52
CA ALA A 691 39.54 13.16 -6.43
C ALA A 691 39.18 13.86 -7.75
N GLU A 692 39.13 13.11 -8.85
CA GLU A 692 38.68 13.60 -10.17
C GLU A 692 37.18 13.94 -10.19
N GLU A 693 36.39 13.28 -9.32
CA GLU A 693 34.95 13.50 -9.12
C GLU A 693 34.66 13.84 -7.65
N PRO A 694 34.87 15.10 -7.20
CA PRO A 694 34.78 15.46 -5.78
C PRO A 694 33.43 15.17 -5.13
N ILE A 695 32.31 15.29 -5.85
CA ILE A 695 30.98 15.02 -5.28
C ILE A 695 30.75 13.52 -5.07
N SER A 696 31.20 12.64 -5.98
CA SER A 696 31.17 11.19 -5.71
C SER A 696 32.10 10.82 -4.55
N ALA A 697 33.30 11.41 -4.48
CA ALA A 697 34.23 11.19 -3.37
C ALA A 697 33.70 11.68 -2.01
N LEU A 698 32.93 12.77 -1.99
CA LEU A 698 32.22 13.30 -0.82
C LEU A 698 31.16 12.30 -0.31
N VAL A 699 30.34 11.75 -1.19
CA VAL A 699 29.26 10.80 -0.81
C VAL A 699 29.86 9.49 -0.29
N HIS A 700 30.89 8.96 -0.96
CA HIS A 700 31.62 7.78 -0.47
C HIS A 700 32.34 8.05 0.86
N ALA A 701 32.82 9.28 1.11
CA ALA A 701 33.39 9.64 2.41
C ALA A 701 32.32 9.73 3.51
N ALA A 702 31.13 10.27 3.20
CA ALA A 702 30.00 10.28 4.13
C ALA A 702 29.56 8.85 4.50
N TYR A 703 29.49 7.93 3.53
CA TYR A 703 29.19 6.52 3.78
C TYR A 703 30.16 5.87 4.77
N GLU A 704 31.48 6.08 4.60
CA GLU A 704 32.46 5.52 5.53
C GLU A 704 32.25 6.03 6.96
N SER A 705 31.96 7.32 7.16
CA SER A 705 31.67 7.89 8.48
C SER A 705 30.35 7.38 9.09
N ILE A 706 29.31 7.21 8.27
CA ILE A 706 28.01 6.67 8.71
C ILE A 706 28.17 5.20 9.15
N LYS A 707 28.94 4.42 8.38
CA LYS A 707 29.30 3.04 8.72
C LYS A 707 30.12 2.96 10.00
N GLU A 708 31.11 3.85 10.18
CA GLU A 708 31.89 3.92 11.42
C GLU A 708 31.00 4.20 12.64
N GLU A 709 30.10 5.19 12.56
CA GLU A 709 29.18 5.54 13.66
C GLU A 709 28.20 4.40 13.97
N MET A 710 27.62 3.77 12.94
CA MET A 710 26.72 2.62 13.07
C MET A 710 27.37 1.46 13.87
N MET A 711 28.66 1.17 13.61
CA MET A 711 29.43 0.15 14.35
C MET A 711 29.67 0.49 15.83
N THR A 712 29.43 1.73 16.27
CA THR A 712 29.49 2.12 17.69
C THR A 712 28.17 1.94 18.42
N ILE A 713 27.05 1.91 17.68
CA ILE A 713 25.67 1.92 18.18
C ILE A 713 25.10 0.51 18.26
N VAL A 714 25.25 -0.30 17.21
CA VAL A 714 24.58 -1.61 17.11
C VAL A 714 25.21 -2.67 18.02
N ASN A 715 24.37 -3.54 18.55
CA ASN A 715 24.73 -4.74 19.32
C ASN A 715 23.76 -5.89 19.01
N THR A 716 23.86 -6.99 19.75
CA THR A 716 23.05 -8.22 19.55
C THR A 716 22.33 -8.64 20.85
N ASP A 717 22.04 -7.69 21.72
CA ASP A 717 21.58 -7.95 23.10
C ASP A 717 20.04 -8.04 23.20
N PHE A 718 19.40 -8.47 22.11
CA PHE A 718 17.94 -8.63 21.94
C PHE A 718 17.48 -10.10 21.90
N GLY A 719 18.29 -11.03 22.43
CA GLY A 719 17.91 -12.43 22.61
C GLY A 719 18.62 -13.39 21.65
N SER A 720 17.87 -14.25 20.97
CA SER A 720 18.36 -15.36 20.12
C SER A 720 18.37 -15.03 18.63
N GLY A 721 18.00 -13.80 18.25
CA GLY A 721 17.91 -13.32 16.87
C GLY A 721 19.23 -12.85 16.26
N LYS A 722 19.26 -12.83 14.93
CA LYS A 722 20.40 -12.31 14.14
C LYS A 722 20.22 -10.81 13.88
N LEU A 723 21.32 -10.12 13.65
CA LEU A 723 21.35 -8.75 13.13
C LEU A 723 21.79 -8.77 11.66
N VAL A 724 21.02 -8.13 10.78
CA VAL A 724 21.38 -7.86 9.37
C VAL A 724 21.68 -6.39 9.19
N LEU A 725 22.80 -6.10 8.54
CA LEU A 725 23.25 -4.76 8.20
C LEU A 725 23.48 -4.67 6.69
N ILE A 726 22.63 -3.93 5.96
CA ILE A 726 22.85 -3.57 4.57
C ILE A 726 23.18 -2.07 4.47
N GLY A 727 24.41 -1.78 4.04
CA GLY A 727 24.96 -0.43 3.96
C GLY A 727 25.36 -0.08 2.53
N GLY A 728 25.07 1.14 2.10
CA GLY A 728 25.41 1.57 0.74
C GLY A 728 25.21 3.06 0.51
N VAL A 729 25.02 3.45 -0.75
CA VAL A 729 24.62 4.80 -1.17
C VAL A 729 23.27 4.70 -1.86
N GLN A 730 22.30 5.52 -1.48
CA GLN A 730 21.07 5.70 -2.27
C GLN A 730 21.32 6.76 -3.35
N ILE A 731 20.86 6.48 -4.57
CA ILE A 731 21.01 7.36 -5.73
C ILE A 731 19.63 7.75 -6.22
N ASN A 732 19.26 9.01 -6.03
CA ASN A 732 17.96 9.50 -6.44
C ASN A 732 17.95 9.80 -7.94
N MET A 733 16.99 9.22 -8.67
CA MET A 733 16.99 9.22 -10.14
C MET A 733 15.89 10.11 -10.71
N PRO A 734 16.08 10.75 -11.89
CA PRO A 734 15.06 11.60 -12.46
C PRO A 734 13.91 10.73 -12.98
N ALA A 735 12.67 11.21 -12.84
CA ALA A 735 11.51 10.55 -13.42
C ALA A 735 11.72 10.31 -14.94
N PRO A 736 11.29 9.16 -15.50
CA PRO A 736 10.47 8.10 -14.90
C PRO A 736 11.26 6.89 -14.35
N PHE A 737 12.55 7.03 -14.03
CA PHE A 737 13.40 5.90 -13.60
C PHE A 737 13.22 5.60 -12.10
N GLU A 738 13.41 4.33 -11.71
CA GLU A 738 13.45 3.96 -10.27
C GLU A 738 14.78 4.41 -9.64
N ASP A 739 14.75 4.80 -8.36
CA ASP A 739 15.95 5.03 -7.54
C ASP A 739 16.89 3.83 -7.55
N HIS A 740 18.20 4.09 -7.51
CA HIS A 740 19.22 3.03 -7.36
C HIS A 740 19.78 3.00 -5.94
N PHE A 741 20.32 1.85 -5.57
CA PHE A 741 21.16 1.68 -4.39
C PHE A 741 22.48 1.01 -4.79
N GLN A 742 23.60 1.57 -4.34
CA GLN A 742 24.92 0.98 -4.48
C GLN A 742 25.29 0.28 -3.17
N PRO A 743 25.15 -1.06 -3.07
CA PRO A 743 25.47 -1.78 -1.85
C PRO A 743 26.99 -1.88 -1.67
N LEU A 744 27.47 -1.42 -0.52
CA LEU A 744 28.89 -1.43 -0.13
C LEU A 744 29.16 -2.37 1.05
N MET A 745 28.10 -2.83 1.73
CA MET A 745 28.13 -3.78 2.84
C MET A 745 26.81 -4.57 2.89
N PHE A 746 26.89 -5.89 3.12
CA PHE A 746 25.74 -6.72 3.48
C PHE A 746 26.22 -7.82 4.42
N GLN A 747 26.01 -7.65 5.73
CA GLN A 747 26.57 -8.48 6.79
C GLN A 747 25.48 -9.07 7.68
N VAL A 748 25.66 -10.32 8.12
CA VAL A 748 24.81 -10.98 9.12
C VAL A 748 25.64 -11.34 10.35
N CYS A 749 25.27 -10.82 11.52
CA CYS A 749 25.90 -11.09 12.81
C CYS A 749 25.06 -12.09 13.62
N ASN A 750 25.70 -13.03 14.30
CA ASN A 750 25.01 -14.02 15.13
C ASN A 750 24.66 -13.45 16.53
N PRO A 751 23.74 -14.08 17.28
CA PRO A 751 23.43 -13.66 18.64
C PRO A 751 24.67 -13.67 19.54
N GLN A 752 24.77 -12.70 20.45
CA GLN A 752 25.89 -12.50 21.39
C GLN A 752 27.27 -12.24 20.75
N GLU A 753 27.39 -12.12 19.41
CA GLU A 753 28.62 -11.67 18.76
C GLU A 753 28.62 -10.15 18.63
N LYS A 754 29.59 -9.44 19.24
CA LYS A 754 29.70 -7.99 19.04
C LYS A 754 29.91 -7.69 17.54
N PRO A 755 29.02 -6.91 16.89
CA PRO A 755 29.19 -6.51 15.50
C PRO A 755 30.47 -5.70 15.31
N THR A 756 31.19 -6.01 14.24
CA THR A 756 32.32 -5.21 13.75
C THR A 756 32.40 -5.38 12.23
N ALA A 757 33.09 -4.47 11.54
CA ALA A 757 33.31 -4.54 10.10
C ALA A 757 34.02 -5.83 9.58
N THR A 758 34.44 -6.74 10.47
CA THR A 758 35.02 -8.05 10.12
C THR A 758 34.33 -9.26 10.79
N ASN A 759 33.38 -9.07 11.71
CA ASN A 759 32.68 -10.16 12.40
C ASN A 759 31.27 -10.35 11.85
N GLY A 760 31.05 -11.46 11.16
CA GLY A 760 29.74 -11.84 10.62
C GLY A 760 29.89 -12.61 9.30
N THR A 761 28.77 -13.03 8.72
CA THR A 761 28.74 -13.57 7.35
C THR A 761 28.55 -12.43 6.37
N ASP A 762 29.53 -12.20 5.49
CA ASP A 762 29.39 -11.31 4.33
C ASP A 762 28.55 -11.99 3.24
N LEU A 763 27.43 -11.35 2.87
CA LEU A 763 26.53 -11.78 1.81
C LEU A 763 26.63 -10.90 0.56
N LEU A 764 27.45 -9.84 0.53
CA LEU A 764 27.49 -8.88 -0.57
C LEU A 764 27.80 -9.55 -1.93
N GLN A 765 28.74 -10.49 -1.95
CA GLN A 765 29.06 -11.26 -3.16
C GLN A 765 27.95 -12.24 -3.57
N HIS A 766 27.21 -12.79 -2.62
CA HIS A 766 26.04 -13.68 -2.84
C HIS A 766 24.80 -12.89 -3.31
N PHE A 767 24.69 -11.64 -2.90
CA PHE A 767 23.64 -10.72 -3.32
C PHE A 767 23.84 -10.30 -4.79
N MET A 768 25.05 -9.88 -5.17
CA MET A 768 25.38 -9.42 -6.53
C MET A 768 25.34 -10.54 -7.60
N HIS A 769 25.69 -11.77 -7.22
CA HIS A 769 25.78 -12.93 -8.10
C HIS A 769 24.66 -13.95 -7.83
N GLN A 770 24.47 -14.97 -8.66
CA GLN A 770 23.59 -16.10 -8.30
C GLN A 770 24.36 -17.11 -7.43
N PRO A 771 23.76 -17.67 -6.36
CA PRO A 771 24.34 -18.80 -5.66
C PRO A 771 24.30 -20.10 -6.50
N PRO A 772 25.35 -20.93 -6.44
CA PRO A 772 25.30 -22.30 -6.95
C PRO A 772 24.27 -23.11 -6.16
N ALA A 773 23.68 -24.14 -6.79
CA ALA A 773 22.65 -24.96 -6.17
C ALA A 773 23.15 -25.67 -4.89
N PRO A 774 22.30 -25.85 -3.86
CA PRO A 774 22.68 -26.54 -2.64
C PRO A 774 23.06 -28.00 -2.93
N ARG A 775 24.23 -28.42 -2.44
CA ARG A 775 24.70 -29.81 -2.54
C ARG A 775 23.93 -30.70 -1.55
N GLY A 776 22.71 -31.06 -1.93
CA GLY A 776 21.75 -31.80 -1.10
C GLY A 776 20.83 -32.78 -1.84
N TRP A 777 21.11 -33.07 -3.11
CA TRP A 777 20.40 -34.11 -3.88
C TRP A 777 21.32 -35.30 -4.10
N SER A 778 20.86 -36.52 -3.81
CA SER A 778 21.66 -37.74 -3.89
C SER A 778 21.88 -38.20 -5.34
N GLU A 779 23.11 -38.57 -5.68
CA GLU A 779 23.50 -39.10 -6.99
C GLU A 779 22.92 -40.51 -7.22
N GLN A 780 21.62 -40.61 -7.51
CA GLN A 780 20.98 -41.91 -7.76
C GLN A 780 19.69 -41.89 -8.60
N CYS A 781 19.55 -40.95 -9.55
CA CYS A 781 18.45 -40.99 -10.55
C CYS A 781 18.73 -40.21 -11.88
N LEU A 782 19.94 -40.32 -12.44
CA LEU A 782 20.29 -39.72 -13.75
C LEU A 782 21.15 -40.66 -14.62
N ASP A 783 20.54 -41.68 -15.23
CA ASP A 783 21.17 -42.49 -16.29
C ASP A 783 20.15 -42.94 -17.36
N CYS A 784 19.38 -41.98 -17.90
CA CYS A 784 18.43 -42.28 -18.97
C CYS A 784 18.02 -41.13 -19.94
N ASP A 785 18.77 -40.01 -20.04
CA ASP A 785 18.54 -39.06 -21.16
C ASP A 785 19.78 -38.32 -21.72
N SER A 786 20.89 -39.04 -21.90
CA SER A 786 22.09 -38.52 -22.57
C SER A 786 21.99 -38.44 -24.11
N ARG A 787 20.77 -38.38 -24.68
CA ARG A 787 20.54 -38.53 -26.14
C ARG A 787 19.78 -37.40 -26.83
N LEU A 788 19.10 -36.51 -26.10
CA LEU A 788 18.43 -35.36 -26.72
C LEU A 788 19.37 -34.16 -26.99
N LEU A 789 20.36 -33.92 -26.13
CA LEU A 789 21.24 -32.74 -26.22
C LEU A 789 22.16 -32.72 -27.46
N THR A 790 22.56 -33.87 -27.99
CA THR A 790 23.58 -33.99 -29.07
C THR A 790 23.13 -33.54 -30.47
N ARG A 791 22.02 -32.79 -30.59
CA ARG A 791 21.50 -32.27 -31.86
C ARG A 791 21.46 -30.75 -32.00
N MET A 792 21.79 -29.97 -30.97
CA MET A 792 21.79 -28.50 -31.06
C MET A 792 23.18 -27.87 -31.26
N GLU A 793 24.28 -28.55 -30.93
CA GLU A 793 25.65 -27.99 -31.00
C GLU A 793 26.22 -27.80 -32.43
N ASN A 794 25.43 -27.99 -33.49
CA ASN A 794 25.82 -27.74 -34.89
C ASN A 794 24.91 -26.70 -35.57
N GLY A 795 24.55 -25.65 -34.84
CA GLY A 795 23.91 -24.45 -35.37
C GLY A 795 24.70 -23.19 -34.99
N ASN A 796 25.18 -22.43 -35.98
CA ASN A 796 25.91 -21.18 -35.74
C ASN A 796 24.93 -20.02 -35.54
N THR A 797 24.32 -19.96 -34.36
CA THR A 797 23.39 -18.89 -33.95
C THR A 797 24.01 -18.05 -32.82
N SER A 798 23.92 -16.73 -32.94
CA SER A 798 24.18 -15.83 -31.81
C SER A 798 23.18 -16.06 -30.67
N PRO A 799 23.46 -15.57 -29.45
CA PRO A 799 22.42 -15.38 -28.45
C PRO A 799 21.21 -14.63 -29.04
N THR A 800 20.03 -14.99 -28.58
CA THR A 800 18.78 -14.28 -28.85
C THR A 800 18.37 -13.57 -27.57
N SER A 801 18.01 -12.28 -27.65
CA SER A 801 17.65 -11.42 -26.50
C SER A 801 16.73 -12.08 -25.47
N THR A 802 15.83 -12.95 -25.92
CA THR A 802 14.92 -13.75 -25.09
C THR A 802 15.59 -14.64 -24.03
N SER A 803 16.86 -15.03 -24.16
CA SER A 803 17.58 -15.73 -23.08
C SER A 803 18.13 -14.78 -21.99
N GLU A 804 18.50 -13.57 -22.36
CA GLU A 804 19.24 -12.63 -21.50
C GLU A 804 18.32 -11.95 -20.47
N HIS A 805 17.09 -11.62 -20.89
CA HIS A 805 16.04 -11.16 -19.98
C HIS A 805 15.58 -12.27 -19.02
N LEU A 806 15.48 -13.52 -19.49
CA LEU A 806 15.09 -14.67 -18.67
C LEU A 806 16.10 -14.93 -17.53
N ASP A 807 17.40 -14.89 -17.81
CA ASP A 807 18.45 -15.02 -16.78
C ASP A 807 18.41 -13.89 -15.75
N THR A 808 17.97 -12.69 -16.16
CA THR A 808 17.75 -11.54 -15.27
C THR A 808 16.51 -11.73 -14.40
N PHE A 809 15.38 -12.19 -14.96
CA PHE A 809 14.17 -12.52 -14.19
C PHE A 809 14.42 -13.67 -13.19
N ALA A 810 15.21 -14.68 -13.57
CA ALA A 810 15.63 -15.75 -12.67
C ALA A 810 16.63 -15.28 -11.58
N TRP A 811 17.44 -14.25 -11.84
CA TRP A 811 18.30 -13.62 -10.81
C TRP A 811 17.50 -12.73 -9.85
N LEU A 812 16.43 -12.07 -10.33
CA LEU A 812 15.43 -11.35 -9.52
C LEU A 812 14.49 -12.28 -8.73
N ASN A 813 14.56 -13.60 -8.94
CA ASN A 813 13.63 -14.60 -8.41
C ASN A 813 12.16 -14.42 -8.89
N TRP A 814 11.95 -13.63 -9.95
CA TRP A 814 10.67 -13.48 -10.63
C TRP A 814 10.27 -14.71 -11.44
N SER A 815 11.24 -15.53 -11.84
CA SER A 815 11.01 -16.70 -12.69
C SER A 815 11.81 -17.90 -12.19
N PRO A 816 11.28 -19.13 -12.31
CA PRO A 816 12.05 -20.32 -11.97
C PRO A 816 13.30 -20.42 -12.83
N LYS A 817 14.41 -20.93 -12.27
CA LYS A 817 15.68 -21.09 -13.00
C LYS A 817 15.48 -21.98 -14.25
N PRO A 818 16.15 -21.71 -15.39
CA PRO A 818 15.97 -22.47 -16.64
C PRO A 818 16.12 -24.01 -16.54
N THR A 819 16.77 -24.51 -15.48
CA THR A 819 16.96 -25.94 -15.22
C THR A 819 15.80 -26.62 -14.46
N THR A 820 14.75 -25.91 -14.05
CA THR A 820 13.64 -26.53 -13.27
C THR A 820 12.53 -27.08 -14.16
N PRO A 821 11.77 -28.12 -13.73
CA PRO A 821 10.60 -28.60 -14.46
C PRO A 821 9.57 -27.50 -14.71
N CYS A 822 9.30 -26.67 -13.70
CA CYS A 822 8.41 -25.51 -13.80
C CYS A 822 8.83 -24.53 -14.92
N CYS A 823 10.11 -24.13 -15.00
CA CYS A 823 10.59 -23.26 -16.09
C CYS A 823 10.46 -23.92 -17.47
N ASN A 824 10.79 -25.22 -17.56
CA ASN A 824 10.72 -25.98 -18.81
C ASN A 824 9.26 -26.16 -19.29
N THR A 825 8.27 -26.27 -18.40
CA THR A 825 6.85 -26.23 -18.78
C THR A 825 6.41 -24.82 -19.13
N LEU A 826 6.78 -23.79 -18.34
CA LEU A 826 6.45 -22.38 -18.61
C LEU A 826 6.85 -21.97 -20.03
N LEU A 827 8.11 -22.19 -20.41
CA LEU A 827 8.65 -21.77 -21.71
C LEU A 827 8.19 -22.65 -22.87
N ARG A 828 7.95 -23.95 -22.64
CA ARG A 828 7.42 -24.88 -23.66
C ARG A 828 5.96 -24.58 -23.99
N CYS A 829 5.14 -24.31 -22.98
CA CYS A 829 3.70 -24.17 -23.12
C CYS A 829 3.25 -22.73 -23.38
N PHE A 830 4.02 -21.72 -22.96
CA PHE A 830 3.70 -20.29 -23.07
C PHE A 830 4.86 -19.48 -23.67
N PRO A 831 5.22 -19.70 -24.95
CA PRO A 831 6.29 -18.92 -25.58
C PRO A 831 5.96 -17.42 -25.61
N GLY A 832 6.93 -16.58 -25.26
CA GLY A 832 6.77 -15.12 -25.16
C GLY A 832 6.16 -14.63 -23.83
N VAL A 833 6.05 -15.50 -22.82
CA VAL A 833 5.58 -15.17 -21.48
C VAL A 833 6.54 -14.26 -20.70
N LEU A 834 5.99 -13.37 -19.87
CA LEU A 834 6.71 -12.38 -19.06
C LEU A 834 6.15 -12.32 -17.63
N PRO A 835 6.94 -11.95 -16.60
CA PRO A 835 6.42 -11.64 -15.27
C PRO A 835 5.43 -10.48 -15.31
N GLY A 836 4.41 -10.48 -14.44
CA GLY A 836 3.37 -9.43 -14.38
C GLY A 836 3.95 -8.02 -14.26
N THR A 837 4.95 -7.84 -13.39
CA THR A 837 5.68 -6.57 -13.21
C THR A 837 6.31 -6.06 -14.52
N ALA A 838 6.86 -6.96 -15.33
CA ALA A 838 7.44 -6.61 -16.63
C ALA A 838 6.37 -6.22 -17.65
N VAL A 839 5.22 -6.92 -17.67
CA VAL A 839 4.10 -6.58 -18.56
C VAL A 839 3.54 -5.19 -18.24
N LEU A 840 3.29 -4.87 -16.95
CA LEU A 840 2.86 -3.54 -16.54
C LEU A 840 3.86 -2.47 -16.98
N ARG A 841 5.14 -2.56 -16.55
CA ARG A 841 6.16 -1.54 -16.86
C ARG A 841 6.32 -1.30 -18.37
N ARG A 842 6.30 -2.36 -19.18
CA ARG A 842 6.37 -2.25 -20.66
C ARG A 842 5.08 -1.67 -21.28
N MET A 843 3.92 -1.92 -20.68
CA MET A 843 2.66 -1.31 -21.10
C MET A 843 2.64 0.20 -20.81
N LEU A 844 3.10 0.66 -19.64
CA LEU A 844 3.14 2.10 -19.30
C LEU A 844 3.97 2.89 -20.33
N VAL A 845 5.18 2.42 -20.65
CA VAL A 845 6.06 3.02 -21.67
C VAL A 845 5.43 3.06 -23.07
N ALA A 846 4.52 2.13 -23.37
CA ALA A 846 3.80 2.10 -24.65
C ALA A 846 2.57 3.03 -24.70
N LEU A 847 2.01 3.40 -23.55
CA LEU A 847 0.78 4.20 -23.43
C LEU A 847 1.02 5.66 -23.05
N GLU A 848 2.12 5.98 -22.38
CA GLU A 848 2.55 7.36 -22.07
C GLU A 848 2.55 8.27 -23.34
N PRO A 849 3.19 7.89 -24.47
CA PRO A 849 3.17 8.69 -25.70
C PRO A 849 1.78 8.82 -26.35
N LEU A 850 0.79 8.06 -25.89
CA LEU A 850 -0.60 8.10 -26.35
C LEU A 850 -1.50 8.92 -25.39
N GLY A 851 -0.93 9.49 -24.32
CA GLY A 851 -1.61 10.37 -23.37
C GLY A 851 -2.51 9.66 -22.36
N PHE A 852 -2.17 8.42 -21.97
CA PHE A 852 -2.83 7.72 -20.86
C PHE A 852 -2.19 8.13 -19.54
N THR A 853 -3.00 8.55 -18.57
CA THR A 853 -2.59 8.81 -17.18
C THR A 853 -3.63 8.25 -16.21
N PRO A 854 -3.29 7.96 -14.93
CA PRO A 854 -4.24 7.42 -13.97
C PRO A 854 -5.48 8.30 -13.76
N GLU A 855 -5.35 9.63 -13.89
CA GLU A 855 -6.45 10.59 -13.71
C GLU A 855 -7.41 10.61 -14.91
N ASN A 856 -6.98 10.11 -16.07
CA ASN A 856 -7.74 10.15 -17.32
C ASN A 856 -8.14 8.78 -17.87
N THR A 857 -7.70 7.68 -17.27
CA THR A 857 -7.90 6.31 -17.78
C THR A 857 -8.66 5.47 -16.77
N ILE A 858 -9.75 4.80 -17.19
CA ILE A 858 -10.44 3.82 -16.35
C ILE A 858 -10.02 2.39 -16.71
N TYR A 859 -9.72 1.59 -15.68
CA TYR A 859 -9.34 0.18 -15.80
C TYR A 859 -10.51 -0.78 -15.60
N GLY A 860 -10.58 -1.81 -16.44
CA GLY A 860 -11.49 -2.94 -16.27
C GLY A 860 -10.77 -4.26 -16.54
N GLN A 861 -11.19 -5.34 -15.86
CA GLN A 861 -10.56 -6.65 -16.01
C GLN A 861 -11.55 -7.78 -16.28
N SER A 862 -11.22 -8.61 -17.26
CA SER A 862 -11.94 -9.84 -17.61
C SER A 862 -11.04 -11.04 -17.42
N ILE A 863 -10.78 -11.33 -16.15
CA ILE A 863 -10.00 -12.46 -15.64
C ILE A 863 -10.93 -13.32 -14.77
N CYS A 864 -10.56 -14.59 -14.56
CA CYS A 864 -11.36 -15.51 -13.75
C CYS A 864 -11.37 -15.09 -12.26
N PRO A 865 -12.52 -15.08 -11.57
CA PRO A 865 -12.67 -14.70 -10.15
C PRO A 865 -12.13 -15.75 -9.15
N ASP A 866 -11.13 -16.51 -9.58
CA ASP A 866 -10.28 -17.38 -8.77
C ASP A 866 -9.28 -16.48 -8.01
N GLU A 867 -9.12 -16.63 -6.69
CA GLU A 867 -8.47 -15.62 -5.85
C GLU A 867 -6.98 -15.41 -6.16
N ILE A 868 -6.30 -16.45 -6.64
CA ILE A 868 -4.89 -16.41 -7.08
C ILE A 868 -4.66 -15.40 -8.22
N ASN A 869 -5.70 -15.07 -8.99
CA ASN A 869 -5.63 -14.02 -10.01
C ASN A 869 -5.78 -12.59 -9.44
N ASN A 870 -5.90 -12.43 -8.12
CA ASN A 870 -6.04 -11.16 -7.42
C ASN A 870 -5.17 -11.07 -6.14
N GLU A 871 -4.27 -12.04 -5.90
CA GLU A 871 -3.19 -11.97 -4.88
C GLU A 871 -2.24 -10.78 -5.15
N LYS A 872 -1.71 -10.13 -4.10
CA LYS A 872 -0.85 -8.94 -4.24
C LYS A 872 0.43 -9.27 -5.02
N GLY A 873 0.67 -8.53 -6.10
CA GLY A 873 1.87 -8.63 -6.94
C GLY A 873 1.69 -9.43 -8.24
N ASN A 874 0.50 -9.96 -8.53
CA ASN A 874 0.18 -10.45 -9.86
C ASN A 874 -0.26 -9.30 -10.79
N LEU A 875 -0.38 -9.58 -12.10
CA LEU A 875 -0.70 -8.53 -13.09
C LEU A 875 -2.03 -7.80 -12.77
N SER A 876 -3.06 -8.50 -12.32
CA SER A 876 -4.36 -7.89 -11.99
C SER A 876 -4.25 -6.86 -10.86
N SER A 877 -3.56 -7.21 -9.76
CA SER A 877 -3.38 -6.29 -8.63
C SER A 877 -2.49 -5.11 -9.02
N LEU A 878 -1.35 -5.38 -9.68
CA LEU A 878 -0.42 -4.34 -10.15
C LEU A 878 -1.08 -3.33 -11.10
N MET A 879 -2.03 -3.78 -11.92
CA MET A 879 -2.78 -2.90 -12.84
C MET A 879 -3.80 -2.04 -12.08
N ALA A 880 -4.49 -2.57 -11.08
CA ALA A 880 -5.40 -1.79 -10.21
C ALA A 880 -4.62 -0.81 -9.30
N GLU A 881 -3.45 -1.21 -8.78
CA GLU A 881 -2.56 -0.37 -7.97
C GLU A 881 -2.01 0.84 -8.75
N HIS A 882 -2.00 0.80 -10.08
CA HIS A 882 -1.54 1.90 -10.95
C HIS A 882 -2.68 2.69 -11.61
N TRP A 883 -3.71 2.03 -12.14
CA TRP A 883 -4.82 2.67 -12.86
C TRP A 883 -6.07 2.91 -12.00
N GLY A 884 -6.02 2.58 -10.71
CA GLY A 884 -7.12 2.74 -9.76
C GLY A 884 -8.15 1.61 -9.80
N GLU A 885 -9.27 1.84 -9.12
CA GLU A 885 -10.33 0.85 -8.87
C GLU A 885 -10.83 0.17 -10.15
N CYS A 886 -10.71 -1.16 -10.18
CA CYS A 886 -10.97 -1.97 -11.35
C CYS A 886 -12.47 -2.27 -11.54
N PHE A 887 -13.00 -2.05 -12.73
CA PHE A 887 -14.33 -2.56 -13.11
C PHE A 887 -14.27 -4.08 -13.42
N PRO A 888 -14.93 -4.96 -12.64
CA PRO A 888 -14.89 -6.40 -12.88
C PRO A 888 -15.81 -6.79 -14.06
N MET A 889 -15.22 -7.09 -15.21
CA MET A 889 -15.91 -7.58 -16.40
C MET A 889 -15.98 -9.11 -16.49
N GLY A 890 -15.09 -9.80 -15.77
CA GLY A 890 -14.90 -11.26 -15.85
C GLY A 890 -15.95 -12.09 -15.11
N GLY A 891 -16.02 -13.36 -15.49
CA GLY A 891 -16.58 -14.45 -14.70
C GLY A 891 -15.73 -15.71 -14.85
N ILE A 892 -16.28 -16.88 -14.53
CA ILE A 892 -15.48 -18.11 -14.46
C ILE A 892 -14.77 -18.40 -15.79
N GLY A 893 -13.51 -18.83 -15.71
CA GLY A 893 -12.64 -19.02 -16.87
C GLY A 893 -12.12 -17.75 -17.55
N GLY A 894 -12.48 -16.54 -17.11
CA GLY A 894 -12.00 -15.28 -17.68
C GLY A 894 -12.84 -14.71 -18.84
N VAL A 895 -14.09 -15.16 -18.97
CA VAL A 895 -15.00 -14.68 -20.02
C VAL A 895 -15.66 -13.36 -19.60
N PRO A 896 -15.86 -12.37 -20.50
CA PRO A 896 -16.54 -11.10 -20.21
C PRO A 896 -18.06 -11.26 -20.09
N PHE A 897 -18.52 -12.05 -19.10
CA PHE A 897 -19.94 -12.35 -18.91
C PHE A 897 -20.81 -11.15 -18.48
N VAL A 898 -20.23 -10.00 -18.15
CA VAL A 898 -21.00 -8.75 -17.97
C VAL A 898 -21.62 -8.25 -19.29
N GLY A 899 -21.15 -8.73 -20.44
CA GLY A 899 -21.81 -8.48 -21.72
C GLY A 899 -21.86 -7.00 -22.15
N LYS A 900 -22.70 -6.73 -23.14
CA LYS A 900 -22.88 -5.39 -23.72
C LYS A 900 -23.42 -4.38 -22.70
N THR A 901 -24.38 -4.77 -21.86
CA THR A 901 -24.92 -3.86 -20.84
C THR A 901 -23.88 -3.53 -19.77
N GLY A 902 -23.00 -4.49 -19.43
CA GLY A 902 -21.88 -4.26 -18.51
C GLY A 902 -20.83 -3.32 -19.09
N PHE A 903 -20.42 -3.53 -20.35
CA PHE A 903 -19.50 -2.62 -21.02
C PHE A 903 -20.10 -1.22 -21.22
N MET A 904 -21.41 -1.11 -21.48
CA MET A 904 -22.10 0.19 -21.51
C MET A 904 -22.09 0.86 -20.13
N ALA A 905 -22.30 0.12 -19.03
CA ALA A 905 -22.19 0.68 -17.67
C ALA A 905 -20.76 1.18 -17.39
N PHE A 906 -19.74 0.37 -17.70
CA PHE A 906 -18.32 0.73 -17.62
C PHE A 906 -17.97 1.97 -18.46
N SER A 907 -18.49 2.06 -19.69
CA SER A 907 -18.32 3.20 -20.60
C SER A 907 -18.91 4.50 -20.03
N ASN A 908 -19.97 4.41 -19.22
CA ASN A 908 -20.54 5.56 -18.50
C ASN A 908 -19.71 5.99 -17.27
N HIS A 909 -18.63 5.29 -16.93
CA HIS A 909 -17.70 5.65 -15.85
C HIS A 909 -16.42 6.36 -16.36
N VAL A 910 -16.21 6.43 -17.68
CA VAL A 910 -15.02 7.06 -18.29
C VAL A 910 -14.99 8.56 -17.94
N PRO A 911 -13.82 9.15 -17.61
CA PRO A 911 -13.66 10.60 -17.45
C PRO A 911 -14.03 11.39 -18.71
N ASP A 912 -14.28 12.69 -18.58
CA ASP A 912 -14.62 13.56 -19.72
C ASP A 912 -13.43 13.66 -20.69
N ASN A 913 -13.52 13.01 -21.86
CA ASN A 913 -12.43 12.79 -22.84
C ASN A 913 -11.34 11.81 -22.34
N GLY A 914 -11.66 10.96 -21.36
CA GLY A 914 -10.77 9.94 -20.82
C GLY A 914 -10.62 8.71 -21.72
N ASN A 915 -9.71 7.81 -21.34
CA ASN A 915 -9.41 6.56 -22.04
C ASN A 915 -9.95 5.34 -21.27
N VAL A 916 -10.03 4.20 -21.94
CA VAL A 916 -10.43 2.90 -21.38
C VAL A 916 -9.28 1.91 -21.54
N LEU A 917 -8.99 1.13 -20.50
CA LEU A 917 -7.99 0.05 -20.53
C LEU A 917 -8.60 -1.26 -20.02
N ILE A 918 -8.53 -2.33 -20.83
CA ILE A 918 -9.06 -3.65 -20.46
C ILE A 918 -7.97 -4.73 -20.50
N LEU A 919 -7.72 -5.35 -19.36
CA LEU A 919 -6.99 -6.63 -19.25
C LEU A 919 -7.97 -7.80 -19.43
N PHE A 920 -7.65 -8.80 -20.25
CA PHE A 920 -8.52 -9.98 -20.38
C PHE A 920 -7.79 -11.28 -20.71
N GLY A 921 -8.38 -12.40 -20.29
CA GLY A 921 -7.86 -13.73 -20.59
C GLY A 921 -8.28 -14.80 -19.60
N PRO A 922 -8.11 -16.09 -19.97
CA PRO A 922 -8.19 -17.19 -19.04
C PRO A 922 -6.89 -17.31 -18.22
N HIS A 923 -6.91 -18.14 -17.18
CA HIS A 923 -5.74 -18.41 -16.34
C HIS A 923 -5.45 -19.90 -16.18
N ILE A 924 -4.21 -20.26 -15.88
CA ILE A 924 -3.75 -21.63 -15.67
C ILE A 924 -2.58 -21.63 -14.69
N ALA A 925 -2.56 -22.54 -13.72
CA ALA A 925 -1.43 -22.66 -12.80
C ALA A 925 -0.36 -23.66 -13.30
N ILE A 926 0.87 -23.49 -12.83
CA ILE A 926 1.95 -24.48 -12.97
C ILE A 926 2.45 -24.86 -11.57
N SER A 927 2.56 -26.17 -11.27
CA SER A 927 3.17 -26.62 -10.01
C SER A 927 4.70 -26.48 -10.01
N GLU A 928 5.33 -26.68 -8.84
CA GLU A 928 6.79 -26.85 -8.74
C GLU A 928 7.31 -28.01 -9.62
N SER A 929 6.54 -29.10 -9.71
CA SER A 929 6.84 -30.27 -10.55
C SER A 929 6.66 -30.00 -12.05
N GLY A 930 6.12 -28.84 -12.44
CA GLY A 930 5.88 -28.46 -13.83
C GLY A 930 4.59 -29.05 -14.43
N GLU A 931 3.63 -29.45 -13.59
CA GLU A 931 2.30 -29.91 -14.02
C GLU A 931 1.39 -28.70 -14.31
N LEU A 932 0.71 -28.71 -15.47
CA LEU A 932 -0.27 -27.69 -15.83
C LEU A 932 -1.60 -27.93 -15.12
N GLY A 933 -2.23 -26.84 -14.68
CA GLY A 933 -3.56 -26.86 -14.06
C GLY A 933 -3.56 -27.05 -12.54
N LYS A 934 -2.40 -26.92 -11.89
CA LYS A 934 -2.14 -27.30 -10.50
C LYS A 934 -1.55 -26.15 -9.68
N TYR A 935 -2.11 -25.91 -8.49
CA TYR A 935 -1.66 -24.88 -7.56
C TYR A 935 -1.83 -25.32 -6.10
N LEU A 936 -0.87 -25.00 -5.23
CA LEU A 936 -0.94 -25.22 -3.79
C LEU A 936 -1.38 -23.92 -3.11
N ARG A 937 -2.68 -23.80 -2.82
CA ARG A 937 -3.26 -22.58 -2.21
C ARG A 937 -2.85 -22.43 -0.75
N GLN A 938 -2.77 -21.18 -0.28
CA GLN A 938 -2.43 -20.89 1.11
C GLN A 938 -3.40 -21.58 2.08
N GLY A 939 -2.86 -22.29 3.07
CA GLY A 939 -3.67 -23.03 4.05
C GLY A 939 -4.28 -24.35 3.56
N GLN A 940 -3.91 -24.84 2.37
CA GLN A 940 -4.25 -26.19 1.90
C GLN A 940 -3.06 -27.14 2.01
N SER A 941 -3.31 -28.39 2.42
CA SER A 941 -2.29 -29.44 2.49
C SER A 941 -2.00 -30.17 1.17
N LYS A 942 -2.68 -29.81 0.07
CA LYS A 942 -2.59 -30.45 -1.26
C LYS A 942 -2.91 -29.47 -2.38
N GLU A 943 -2.39 -29.76 -3.58
CA GLU A 943 -2.71 -28.99 -4.78
C GLU A 943 -4.16 -29.17 -5.25
N SER A 944 -4.84 -28.05 -5.50
CA SER A 944 -6.14 -27.97 -6.16
C SER A 944 -6.00 -27.55 -7.64
N THR A 945 -7.12 -27.39 -8.35
CA THR A 945 -7.14 -27.13 -9.80
C THR A 945 -7.29 -25.66 -10.13
N ALA A 946 -6.49 -25.15 -11.07
CA ALA A 946 -6.54 -23.75 -11.53
C ALA A 946 -6.19 -23.64 -13.04
N CYS A 947 -7.08 -23.15 -13.92
CA CYS A 947 -8.46 -22.76 -13.68
C CYS A 947 -9.40 -23.96 -13.45
N GLY A 948 -10.02 -24.04 -12.27
CA GLY A 948 -10.97 -25.11 -11.95
C GLY A 948 -12.16 -25.18 -12.91
N ALA A 949 -12.70 -24.03 -13.35
CA ALA A 949 -13.86 -23.98 -14.24
C ALA A 949 -13.58 -24.49 -15.66
N VAL A 950 -12.45 -24.08 -16.25
CA VAL A 950 -12.03 -24.50 -17.61
C VAL A 950 -11.67 -25.98 -17.62
N LEU A 951 -10.96 -26.47 -16.59
CA LEU A 951 -10.64 -27.88 -16.43
C LEU A 951 -11.90 -28.73 -16.19
N ALA A 952 -12.86 -28.24 -15.40
CA ALA A 952 -14.16 -28.91 -15.22
C ALA A 952 -14.97 -28.96 -16.52
N ALA A 953 -14.95 -27.90 -17.34
CA ALA A 953 -15.60 -27.88 -18.65
C ALA A 953 -14.97 -28.93 -19.59
N TYR A 954 -13.64 -28.97 -19.68
CA TYR A 954 -12.91 -29.96 -20.49
C TYR A 954 -13.16 -31.41 -20.04
N ASN A 955 -13.07 -31.68 -18.74
CA ASN A 955 -13.34 -33.00 -18.17
C ASN A 955 -14.81 -33.44 -18.43
N SER A 956 -15.75 -32.50 -18.34
CA SER A 956 -17.17 -32.74 -18.68
C SER A 956 -17.41 -33.01 -20.17
N CYS A 957 -16.58 -32.46 -21.07
CA CYS A 957 -16.64 -32.77 -22.50
C CYS A 957 -16.01 -34.14 -22.80
N CYS A 958 -14.93 -34.50 -22.12
CA CYS A 958 -14.22 -35.77 -22.29
C CYS A 958 -14.98 -37.00 -21.74
N SER A 959 -15.93 -36.82 -20.81
CA SER A 959 -16.76 -37.91 -20.27
C SER A 959 -17.86 -38.41 -21.23
N GLY A 960 -18.04 -37.76 -22.38
CA GLY A 960 -18.84 -38.25 -23.50
C GLY A 960 -20.31 -37.80 -23.55
N SER A 961 -20.78 -37.03 -22.56
CA SER A 961 -22.13 -36.45 -22.57
C SER A 961 -22.12 -35.04 -23.18
N LEU A 962 -22.14 -34.93 -24.51
CA LEU A 962 -22.11 -33.62 -25.20
C LEU A 962 -23.48 -32.91 -25.29
N ASP A 963 -24.56 -33.56 -24.86
CA ASP A 963 -25.90 -32.96 -24.75
C ASP A 963 -26.10 -32.42 -23.33
N PHE A 964 -25.86 -31.12 -23.14
CA PHE A 964 -25.98 -30.44 -21.86
C PHE A 964 -27.29 -29.66 -21.80
N ALA A 965 -28.19 -30.04 -20.88
CA ALA A 965 -29.30 -29.18 -20.50
C ALA A 965 -28.79 -27.84 -19.93
N PHE A 966 -29.40 -26.73 -20.34
CA PHE A 966 -29.09 -25.41 -19.80
C PHE A 966 -29.59 -25.30 -18.35
N ASP A 967 -28.68 -25.04 -17.43
CA ASP A 967 -28.98 -24.73 -16.03
C ASP A 967 -28.82 -23.22 -15.84
N GLU A 968 -29.93 -22.54 -15.56
CA GLU A 968 -29.99 -21.08 -15.40
C GLU A 968 -29.08 -20.60 -14.25
N SER A 969 -28.96 -21.41 -13.18
CA SER A 969 -28.07 -21.15 -12.04
C SER A 969 -26.63 -21.68 -12.24
N ASP A 970 -26.25 -22.06 -13.46
CA ASP A 970 -24.89 -22.47 -13.86
C ASP A 970 -24.55 -21.95 -15.29
N MET A 971 -25.19 -20.85 -15.71
CA MET A 971 -25.16 -20.36 -17.09
C MET A 971 -23.76 -20.08 -17.64
N GLN A 972 -22.84 -19.58 -16.81
CA GLN A 972 -21.45 -19.32 -17.20
C GLN A 972 -20.70 -20.62 -17.56
N GLN A 973 -20.93 -21.69 -16.81
CA GLN A 973 -20.31 -22.99 -17.09
C GLN A 973 -20.98 -23.69 -18.27
N CYS A 974 -22.28 -23.45 -18.51
CA CYS A 974 -22.94 -23.88 -19.75
C CYS A 974 -22.23 -23.29 -20.98
N TRP A 975 -21.92 -21.99 -20.96
CA TRP A 975 -21.16 -21.33 -22.03
C TRP A 975 -19.75 -21.90 -22.17
N LEU A 976 -19.00 -22.11 -21.07
CA LEU A 976 -17.67 -22.72 -21.12
C LEU A 976 -17.70 -24.15 -21.69
N ARG A 977 -18.66 -25.00 -21.30
CA ARG A 977 -18.84 -26.35 -21.87
C ARG A 977 -19.10 -26.29 -23.38
N ASN A 978 -19.99 -25.40 -23.83
CA ASN A 978 -20.28 -25.19 -25.25
C ASN A 978 -19.06 -24.67 -26.03
N SER A 979 -18.30 -23.75 -25.44
CA SER A 979 -17.07 -23.18 -26.00
C SER A 979 -15.98 -24.25 -26.18
N VAL A 980 -15.67 -25.01 -25.11
CA VAL A 980 -14.66 -26.09 -25.16
C VAL A 980 -15.08 -27.21 -26.10
N THR A 981 -16.39 -27.54 -26.19
CA THR A 981 -16.89 -28.56 -27.13
C THR A 981 -16.57 -28.23 -28.59
N LYS A 982 -16.64 -26.96 -29.00
CA LYS A 982 -16.26 -26.51 -30.36
C LYS A 982 -14.79 -26.79 -30.69
N ALA A 983 -13.91 -26.66 -29.69
CA ALA A 983 -12.46 -26.83 -29.84
C ALA A 983 -11.95 -28.25 -29.53
N LEU A 984 -12.76 -29.11 -28.89
CA LEU A 984 -12.36 -30.40 -28.33
C LEU A 984 -11.52 -31.29 -29.28
N PRO A 985 -11.83 -31.45 -30.58
CA PRO A 985 -11.02 -32.29 -31.47
C PRO A 985 -9.61 -31.74 -31.73
N LYS A 986 -9.43 -30.41 -31.69
CA LYS A 986 -8.12 -29.76 -31.80
C LYS A 986 -7.32 -29.91 -30.49
N ILE A 987 -8.00 -29.81 -29.35
CA ILE A 987 -7.39 -29.94 -28.02
C ILE A 987 -6.89 -31.38 -27.80
N GLN A 988 -7.71 -32.38 -28.11
CA GLN A 988 -7.36 -33.81 -27.96
C GLN A 988 -6.29 -34.30 -28.95
N ALA A 989 -6.04 -33.56 -30.03
CA ALA A 989 -5.01 -33.86 -31.03
C ALA A 989 -3.67 -33.15 -30.79
N ALA A 990 -3.57 -32.31 -29.74
CA ALA A 990 -2.35 -31.60 -29.40
C ALA A 990 -1.39 -32.46 -28.55
N GLU A 991 -0.09 -32.20 -28.67
CA GLU A 991 0.95 -32.81 -27.83
C GLU A 991 0.83 -32.37 -26.36
N GLU A 992 0.35 -31.14 -26.13
CA GLU A 992 0.08 -30.56 -24.80
C GLU A 992 -1.40 -30.15 -24.69
N PRO A 993 -2.34 -31.09 -24.41
CA PRO A 993 -3.78 -30.81 -24.42
C PRO A 993 -4.21 -29.70 -23.46
N ILE A 994 -3.56 -29.53 -22.30
CA ILE A 994 -3.93 -28.48 -21.34
C ILE A 994 -3.47 -27.09 -21.83
N SER A 995 -2.31 -26.99 -22.50
CA SER A 995 -1.93 -25.73 -23.17
C SER A 995 -2.83 -25.45 -24.39
N ALA A 996 -3.18 -26.47 -25.17
CA ALA A 996 -4.12 -26.32 -26.29
C ALA A 996 -5.53 -25.90 -25.82
N LEU A 997 -5.99 -26.40 -24.68
CA LEU A 997 -7.24 -26.02 -24.02
C LEU A 997 -7.23 -24.54 -23.63
N ILE A 998 -6.21 -24.08 -22.89
CA ILE A 998 -6.20 -22.70 -22.39
C ILE A 998 -6.07 -21.67 -23.52
N HIS A 999 -5.27 -21.95 -24.55
CA HIS A 999 -5.20 -21.13 -25.77
C HIS A 999 -6.52 -21.13 -26.56
N ALA A 1000 -7.22 -22.27 -26.64
CA ALA A 1000 -8.54 -22.32 -27.27
C ALA A 1000 -9.60 -21.54 -26.47
N THR A 1001 -9.54 -21.57 -25.14
CA THR A 1001 -10.39 -20.75 -24.27
C THR A 1001 -10.08 -19.25 -24.45
N TYR A 1002 -8.82 -18.85 -24.58
CA TYR A 1002 -8.44 -17.47 -24.90
C TYR A 1002 -9.06 -16.99 -26.21
N GLU A 1003 -9.00 -17.78 -27.29
CA GLU A 1003 -9.60 -17.40 -28.57
C GLU A 1003 -11.11 -17.14 -28.44
N SER A 1004 -11.86 -18.01 -27.74
CA SER A 1004 -13.28 -17.80 -27.47
C SER A 1004 -13.57 -16.57 -26.59
N ILE A 1005 -12.72 -16.27 -25.61
CA ILE A 1005 -12.83 -15.09 -24.76
C ILE A 1005 -12.58 -13.81 -25.57
N LYS A 1006 -11.58 -13.84 -26.45
CA LYS A 1006 -11.26 -12.74 -27.38
C LYS A 1006 -12.41 -12.49 -28.35
N GLU A 1007 -12.95 -13.55 -28.98
CA GLU A 1007 -14.16 -13.44 -29.82
C GLU A 1007 -15.32 -12.80 -29.04
N GLN A 1008 -15.60 -13.28 -27.82
CA GLN A 1008 -16.65 -12.74 -26.97
C GLN A 1008 -16.43 -11.25 -26.64
N MET A 1009 -15.20 -10.86 -26.30
CA MET A 1009 -14.83 -9.47 -26.00
C MET A 1009 -15.10 -8.55 -27.20
N PHE A 1010 -14.76 -8.96 -28.42
CA PHE A 1010 -15.04 -8.19 -29.64
C PHE A 1010 -16.54 -8.08 -30.00
N THR A 1011 -17.44 -8.86 -29.38
CA THR A 1011 -18.90 -8.65 -29.50
C THR A 1011 -19.48 -7.65 -28.48
N ILE A 1012 -18.65 -7.21 -27.52
CA ILE A 1012 -19.04 -6.42 -26.36
C ILE A 1012 -18.46 -5.00 -26.43
N VAL A 1013 -17.15 -4.88 -26.68
CA VAL A 1013 -16.45 -3.59 -26.65
C VAL A 1013 -16.73 -2.75 -27.90
N ASN A 1014 -16.72 -1.44 -27.72
CA ASN A 1014 -16.84 -0.42 -28.75
C ASN A 1014 -16.12 0.87 -28.29
N THR A 1015 -16.22 1.96 -29.04
CA THR A 1015 -15.62 3.26 -28.70
C THR A 1015 -16.67 4.37 -28.45
N ASP A 1016 -17.92 4.01 -28.15
CA ASP A 1016 -19.03 4.94 -27.90
C ASP A 1016 -18.99 5.50 -26.45
N PHE A 1017 -17.86 6.15 -26.13
CA PHE A 1017 -17.61 6.83 -24.86
C PHE A 1017 -16.93 8.21 -25.05
N GLY A 1018 -17.03 8.78 -26.26
CA GLY A 1018 -16.45 10.08 -26.62
C GLY A 1018 -15.09 9.97 -27.32
N SER A 1019 -14.30 11.05 -27.26
CA SER A 1019 -13.00 11.24 -27.92
C SER A 1019 -11.84 10.36 -27.38
N GLY A 1020 -12.16 9.41 -26.51
CA GLY A 1020 -11.21 8.56 -25.82
C GLY A 1020 -10.60 7.45 -26.68
N LYS A 1021 -9.61 6.77 -26.12
CA LYS A 1021 -8.98 5.58 -26.71
C LYS A 1021 -9.33 4.33 -25.92
N LEU A 1022 -9.61 3.23 -26.60
CA LEU A 1022 -9.76 1.90 -26.04
C LEU A 1022 -8.44 1.13 -26.18
N VAL A 1023 -7.85 0.72 -25.06
CA VAL A 1023 -6.75 -0.26 -25.01
C VAL A 1023 -7.28 -1.63 -24.61
N LEU A 1024 -6.89 -2.64 -25.39
CA LEU A 1024 -7.14 -4.04 -25.09
C LEU A 1024 -5.79 -4.77 -24.92
N ILE A 1025 -5.51 -5.30 -23.74
CA ILE A 1025 -4.40 -6.23 -23.48
C ILE A 1025 -4.96 -7.60 -23.13
N GLY A 1026 -4.72 -8.56 -24.03
CA GLY A 1026 -5.30 -9.90 -24.01
C GLY A 1026 -4.24 -10.98 -24.01
N GLY A 1027 -4.39 -12.00 -23.17
CA GLY A 1027 -3.41 -13.07 -23.07
C GLY A 1027 -3.87 -14.26 -22.23
N VAL A 1028 -2.92 -15.01 -21.72
CA VAL A 1028 -3.15 -16.03 -20.68
C VAL A 1028 -2.43 -15.57 -19.41
N GLN A 1029 -3.10 -15.61 -18.25
CA GLN A 1029 -2.43 -15.49 -16.96
C GLN A 1029 -1.92 -16.85 -16.51
N ILE A 1030 -0.69 -16.91 -16.00
CA ILE A 1030 -0.05 -18.14 -15.56
C ILE A 1030 0.29 -17.98 -14.08
N ASN A 1031 -0.42 -18.73 -13.24
CA ASN A 1031 -0.23 -18.67 -11.80
C ASN A 1031 0.97 -19.53 -11.39
N MET A 1032 1.92 -18.94 -10.66
CA MET A 1032 3.24 -19.53 -10.41
C MET A 1032 3.41 -20.00 -8.97
N PRO A 1033 4.18 -21.06 -8.70
CA PRO A 1033 4.38 -21.52 -7.34
C PRO A 1033 5.28 -20.52 -6.61
N ALA A 1034 5.01 -20.28 -5.32
CA ALA A 1034 5.88 -19.44 -4.49
C ALA A 1034 7.34 -19.96 -4.52
N PRO A 1035 8.36 -19.08 -4.53
CA PRO A 1035 8.31 -17.63 -4.36
C PRO A 1035 8.31 -16.81 -5.66
N PHE A 1036 7.95 -17.40 -6.82
CA PHE A 1036 8.03 -16.72 -8.12
C PHE A 1036 6.89 -15.71 -8.32
N GLU A 1037 7.09 -14.70 -9.18
CA GLU A 1037 6.01 -13.78 -9.56
C GLU A 1037 5.06 -14.44 -10.57
N ASP A 1038 3.79 -14.06 -10.55
CA ASP A 1038 2.80 -14.49 -11.53
C ASP A 1038 3.17 -14.01 -12.94
N HIS A 1039 2.96 -14.87 -13.93
CA HIS A 1039 3.33 -14.61 -15.32
C HIS A 1039 2.10 -14.28 -16.17
N PHE A 1040 2.32 -13.57 -17.28
CA PHE A 1040 1.32 -13.33 -18.31
C PHE A 1040 1.93 -13.51 -19.70
N GLN A 1041 1.22 -14.22 -20.57
CA GLN A 1041 1.58 -14.39 -21.96
C GLN A 1041 0.73 -13.45 -22.82
N PRO A 1042 1.25 -12.28 -23.25
CA PRO A 1042 0.48 -11.36 -24.06
C PRO A 1042 0.33 -11.92 -25.49
N LEU A 1043 -0.93 -12.10 -25.91
CA LEU A 1043 -1.31 -12.59 -27.24
C LEU A 1043 -1.96 -11.48 -28.09
N MET A 1044 -2.40 -10.40 -27.45
CA MET A 1044 -2.90 -9.16 -28.04
C MET A 1044 -2.52 -7.99 -27.13
N PHE A 1045 -2.06 -6.89 -27.71
CA PHE A 1045 -2.01 -5.59 -27.05
C PHE A 1045 -2.22 -4.53 -28.13
N GLN A 1046 -3.33 -3.80 -28.08
CA GLN A 1046 -3.72 -2.86 -29.14
C GLN A 1046 -4.47 -1.65 -28.60
N VAL A 1047 -4.44 -0.55 -29.36
CA VAL A 1047 -5.20 0.68 -29.09
C VAL A 1047 -6.10 1.04 -30.27
N ALA A 1048 -7.30 1.53 -30.01
CA ALA A 1048 -8.29 1.99 -31.00
C ALA A 1048 -9.01 3.26 -30.52
N SER A 1049 -9.58 4.03 -31.45
CA SER A 1049 -10.45 5.19 -31.19
C SER A 1049 -11.33 5.45 -32.41
N GLU A 1050 -12.42 6.21 -32.28
CA GLU A 1050 -13.38 6.41 -33.36
C GLU A 1050 -12.74 6.99 -34.64
N ASP A 1051 -11.85 7.98 -34.51
CA ASP A 1051 -11.20 8.68 -35.62
C ASP A 1051 -10.00 7.93 -36.25
N HIS A 1052 -9.50 6.84 -35.66
CA HIS A 1052 -8.20 6.24 -36.03
C HIS A 1052 -8.23 4.72 -36.13
N ALA A 1053 -7.51 4.18 -37.13
CA ALA A 1053 -7.34 2.74 -37.28
C ALA A 1053 -6.62 2.11 -36.08
N THR A 1054 -7.03 0.91 -35.68
CA THR A 1054 -6.43 0.15 -34.58
C THR A 1054 -4.93 -0.05 -34.79
N VAL A 1055 -4.13 0.26 -33.77
CA VAL A 1055 -2.68 0.10 -33.76
C VAL A 1055 -2.31 -1.10 -32.87
N ASP A 1056 -1.57 -2.05 -33.44
CA ASP A 1056 -0.96 -3.16 -32.69
C ASP A 1056 0.27 -2.64 -31.92
N LEU A 1057 0.24 -2.79 -30.61
CA LEU A 1057 1.30 -2.43 -29.67
C LEU A 1057 2.02 -3.66 -29.10
N LEU A 1058 1.64 -4.88 -29.48
CA LEU A 1058 2.21 -6.14 -28.96
C LEU A 1058 3.72 -6.25 -29.20
N SER A 1059 4.28 -5.53 -30.17
CA SER A 1059 5.73 -5.39 -30.35
C SER A 1059 6.44 -4.65 -29.23
N GLN A 1060 5.76 -3.76 -28.49
CA GLN A 1060 6.34 -2.98 -27.38
C GLN A 1060 6.57 -3.83 -26.11
N LEU A 1061 5.87 -4.96 -25.99
CA LEU A 1061 6.05 -5.94 -24.93
C LEU A 1061 7.12 -6.99 -25.28
N LYS A 1062 7.58 -7.06 -26.53
CA LYS A 1062 8.54 -8.08 -26.97
C LYS A 1062 9.98 -7.74 -26.56
N VAL A 1063 10.76 -8.82 -26.47
CA VAL A 1063 12.21 -8.90 -26.25
C VAL A 1063 12.86 -9.32 -27.57
#